data_AF-A0A2N6EK34-F1
#
_entry.id   AF-A0A2N6EK34-F1
#
_cell.length_a   1.000
_cell.length_b   1.000
_cell.length_c   1.000
_cell.angle_alpha   90.00
_cell.angle_beta   90.00
_cell.angle_gamma   90.00
#
_symmetry.space_group_name_H-M   'P 1'
#
loop_
_entity.id
_entity.type
_entity.pdbx_description
1 polymer ?
#
loop_
_entity_poly.entity_id
_entity_poly.type
_entity_poly.pdbx_seq_one_letter_code
_entity_poly.pdbx_strand_id
1 'polypeptide(L)'
;LQDIKSEIDRITTFPLDSEEPVISKMLNRRQVISVVVYGDLPERSLREQAEQLRDELLLLPNITQIDLDGVRPYEIAIELSEEQLRRYGLTLDQVAARVRQASVDLPGGTIKAPGGEILIRTKERRYTGHEYADIVVLTTAAGTEITLGDIAEVRDSFEETDQFATFDGKPAAMVKVYRVGDQKPTEIAETVKEFVAQKRPDLPTAVQVDTLKDDSELFKSRKDLLVKNAMIGLVLVFLVLGLFLEIRLALWVMLGIPISFCGALMFMPALDVSINMISLFAFIMALGIVVDDAIVVGENIYEQRQAGVPYLQAAKNGATEVAQPVVFAILTSVTAFMPLLYISGIMGKFIGVIPTIVIGILLVSLIECLFILPAHLALGKPRQYTHGLIGGIDRLRRRFGEQLDLFIRGPYKRLLDLSLRYRYATVAVALGVLLVAGGGLVGGGIVKFRFMPEVDGDDIRVALELAPGTPVVQTAKVQERIVQAGLKVAREFDSQLSEGETVMRNIYAVVGSSTLDRGPGGTFTSSGGNLSSIVMYLTPSEDRDIVASEISERWRQEIGEIPGVETLTFTSNLMHFGANINIQLAHEDFDVLDQAAERLKTTIAAYPGTNDITDNYTIGKRELKIHLKPEARTLGITEQELGRQLRAAFYGSEALRLQRGRNEVKIKVRYPEESRKRLWDLENLRIRTLAGGEIPLNRAAEISESRGFSTINRTDRKRVISVEGYVNSQVANAEEILEE
;
A
#
# COMPACT_ATOMS: atom_id res chain seq x y z
N LEU A 1 6.40 0.43 -21.40
CA LEU A 1 5.18 1.23 -21.69
C LEU A 1 4.93 1.30 -23.19
N GLN A 2 5.92 1.66 -24.00
CA GLN A 2 5.76 1.75 -25.45
C GLN A 2 5.34 0.41 -26.08
N ASP A 3 5.95 -0.72 -25.68
CA ASP A 3 5.57 -2.04 -26.20
C ASP A 3 4.10 -2.39 -25.89
N ILE A 4 3.68 -2.21 -24.64
CA ILE A 4 2.30 -2.43 -24.20
C ILE A 4 1.34 -1.51 -24.97
N LYS A 5 1.71 -0.24 -25.15
CA LYS A 5 0.92 0.71 -25.94
C LYS A 5 0.81 0.28 -27.39
N SER A 6 1.89 -0.13 -28.02
CA SER A 6 1.86 -0.64 -29.39
C SER A 6 1.01 -1.92 -29.52
N GLU A 7 1.04 -2.83 -28.55
CA GLU A 7 0.19 -4.03 -28.58
C GLU A 7 -1.29 -3.71 -28.34
N ILE A 8 -1.62 -2.73 -27.48
CA ILE A 8 -3.00 -2.29 -27.26
C ILE A 8 -3.52 -1.50 -28.47
N ASP A 9 -2.72 -0.58 -29.02
CA ASP A 9 -3.08 0.24 -30.20
C ASP A 9 -3.30 -0.63 -31.46
N ARG A 10 -2.71 -1.84 -31.51
CA ARG A 10 -2.94 -2.84 -32.56
C ARG A 10 -4.33 -3.48 -32.52
N ILE A 11 -5.02 -3.41 -31.39
CA ILE A 11 -6.36 -3.99 -31.24
C ILE A 11 -7.37 -3.04 -31.88
N THR A 12 -7.78 -3.34 -33.11
CA THR A 12 -8.78 -2.56 -33.86
C THR A 12 -10.22 -3.00 -33.61
N THR A 13 -10.42 -4.02 -32.79
CA THR A 13 -11.70 -4.68 -32.55
C THR A 13 -12.44 -4.20 -31.29
N PHE A 14 -11.95 -3.13 -30.65
CA PHE A 14 -12.67 -2.52 -29.53
C PHE A 14 -14.03 -1.98 -29.99
N PRO A 15 -15.11 -2.15 -29.18
CA PRO A 15 -16.40 -1.55 -29.48
C PRO A 15 -16.29 -0.03 -29.62
N LEU A 16 -17.02 0.57 -30.56
CA LEU A 16 -16.99 2.03 -30.82
C LEU A 16 -17.32 2.88 -29.57
N ASP A 17 -18.15 2.36 -28.67
CA ASP A 17 -18.58 3.05 -27.44
C ASP A 17 -17.79 2.64 -26.18
N SER A 18 -16.68 1.90 -26.31
CA SER A 18 -15.82 1.57 -25.17
C SER A 18 -14.93 2.76 -24.78
N GLU A 19 -14.65 2.93 -23.49
CA GLU A 19 -13.67 3.91 -23.06
C GLU A 19 -12.28 3.56 -23.60
N GLU A 20 -11.54 4.58 -24.05
CA GLU A 20 -10.19 4.38 -24.55
C GLU A 20 -9.26 3.88 -23.42
N PRO A 21 -8.41 2.87 -23.68
CA PRO A 21 -7.53 2.34 -22.65
C PRO A 21 -6.46 3.36 -22.26
N VAL A 22 -6.49 3.82 -21.01
CA VAL A 22 -5.46 4.71 -20.46
C VAL A 22 -4.25 3.89 -20.02
N ILE A 23 -3.18 3.95 -20.79
CA ILE A 23 -1.92 3.25 -20.48
C ILE A 23 -1.01 4.19 -19.72
N SER A 24 -0.90 3.98 -18.41
CA SER A 24 0.00 4.72 -17.54
C SER A 24 1.13 3.84 -17.04
N LYS A 25 2.32 4.43 -16.83
CA LYS A 25 3.39 3.78 -16.10
C LYS A 25 3.06 3.95 -14.63
N MET A 26 2.95 2.86 -13.87
CA MET A 26 2.90 2.96 -12.42
C MET A 26 4.20 3.62 -11.93
N LEU A 27 4.11 4.90 -11.57
CA LEU A 27 5.16 5.57 -10.83
C LEU A 27 5.11 5.04 -9.40
N ASN A 28 6.27 4.75 -8.82
CA ASN A 28 6.37 4.33 -7.42
C ASN A 28 6.14 5.57 -6.53
N ARG A 29 4.89 6.04 -6.49
CA ARG A 29 4.43 7.11 -5.62
C ARG A 29 4.12 6.50 -4.27
N ARG A 30 4.75 7.01 -3.23
CA ARG A 30 4.41 6.64 -1.86
C ARG A 30 3.64 7.78 -1.22
N GLN A 31 2.51 7.44 -0.64
CA GLN A 31 1.77 8.36 0.21
C GLN A 31 2.70 8.76 1.36
N VAL A 32 2.77 10.05 1.68
CA VAL A 32 3.56 10.54 2.81
C VAL A 32 2.63 10.93 3.94
N ILE A 33 1.67 11.80 3.62
CA ILE A 33 0.72 12.32 4.59
C ILE A 33 -0.68 12.37 3.98
N SER A 34 -1.70 12.15 4.79
CA SER A 34 -3.10 12.34 4.41
C SER A 34 -3.77 13.35 5.30
N VAL A 35 -4.49 14.26 4.67
CA VAL A 35 -5.26 15.30 5.34
C VAL A 35 -6.74 15.03 5.07
N VAL A 36 -7.54 15.01 6.13
CA VAL A 36 -8.97 14.76 6.03
C VAL A 36 -9.72 16.06 6.29
N VAL A 37 -10.59 16.44 5.37
CA VAL A 37 -11.57 17.51 5.54
C VAL A 37 -12.88 16.86 5.92
N TYR A 38 -13.45 17.21 7.08
CA TYR A 38 -14.68 16.60 7.57
C TYR A 38 -15.60 17.62 8.25
N GLY A 39 -16.90 17.36 8.23
CA GLY A 39 -17.91 18.23 8.82
C GLY A 39 -19.33 17.90 8.37
N ASP A 40 -20.32 18.41 9.09
CA ASP A 40 -21.75 18.24 8.78
C ASP A 40 -22.17 19.20 7.66
N LEU A 41 -21.61 18.97 6.47
CA LEU A 41 -21.76 19.82 5.29
C LEU A 41 -22.31 19.01 4.12
N PRO A 42 -23.01 19.66 3.17
CA PRO A 42 -23.33 19.02 1.90
C PRO A 42 -22.06 18.55 1.20
N GLU A 43 -22.13 17.39 0.53
CA GLU A 43 -20.99 16.78 -0.17
C GLU A 43 -20.30 17.75 -1.13
N ARG A 44 -21.07 18.61 -1.81
CA ARG A 44 -20.52 19.62 -2.71
C ARG A 44 -19.60 20.60 -2.00
N SER A 45 -20.04 21.16 -0.88
CA SER A 45 -19.22 22.07 -0.09
C SER A 45 -17.98 21.36 0.43
N LEU A 46 -18.10 20.11 0.88
CA LEU A 46 -16.97 19.32 1.35
C LEU A 46 -15.94 19.05 0.24
N ARG A 47 -16.39 18.66 -0.96
CA ARG A 47 -15.53 18.46 -2.13
C ARG A 47 -14.86 19.76 -2.55
N GLU A 48 -15.58 20.87 -2.59
CA GLU A 48 -15.03 22.18 -2.93
C GLU A 48 -13.95 22.62 -1.92
N GLN A 49 -14.16 22.39 -0.62
CA GLN A 49 -13.13 22.64 0.41
C GLN A 49 -11.91 21.74 0.24
N ALA A 50 -12.09 20.46 -0.07
CA ALA A 50 -10.99 19.53 -0.32
C ALA A 50 -10.20 19.88 -1.60
N GLU A 51 -10.89 20.32 -2.66
CA GLU A 51 -10.29 20.83 -3.90
C GLU A 51 -9.48 22.11 -3.64
N GLN A 52 -10.04 23.05 -2.87
CA GLN A 52 -9.33 24.27 -2.48
C GLN A 52 -8.08 23.94 -1.67
N LEU A 53 -8.19 23.05 -0.68
CA LEU A 53 -7.05 22.60 0.12
C LEU A 53 -5.97 21.95 -0.76
N ARG A 54 -6.37 21.11 -1.71
CA ARG A 54 -5.46 20.49 -2.67
C ARG A 54 -4.74 21.55 -3.51
N ASP A 55 -5.47 22.50 -4.05
CA ASP A 55 -4.91 23.53 -4.92
C ASP A 55 -3.95 24.45 -4.16
N GLU A 56 -4.27 24.83 -2.92
CA GLU A 56 -3.39 25.59 -2.05
C GLU A 56 -2.11 24.80 -1.67
N LEU A 57 -2.24 23.50 -1.36
CA LEU A 57 -1.08 22.64 -1.09
C LEU A 57 -0.18 22.47 -2.32
N LEU A 58 -0.74 22.39 -3.53
CA LEU A 58 0.02 22.28 -4.78
C LEU A 58 0.78 23.56 -5.15
N LEU A 59 0.46 24.70 -4.53
CA LEU A 59 1.25 25.94 -4.71
C LEU A 59 2.57 25.90 -3.92
N LEU A 60 2.70 24.98 -2.96
CA LEU A 60 3.91 24.84 -2.15
C LEU A 60 5.00 24.13 -2.97
N PRO A 61 6.24 24.65 -2.99
CA PRO A 61 7.30 24.15 -3.88
C PRO A 61 7.70 22.69 -3.60
N ASN A 62 7.45 22.20 -2.38
CA ASN A 62 7.80 20.85 -1.95
C ASN A 62 6.72 19.81 -2.29
N ILE A 63 5.55 20.20 -2.79
CA ILE A 63 4.41 19.32 -3.02
C ILE A 63 4.08 19.28 -4.52
N THR A 64 4.18 18.09 -5.12
CA THR A 64 4.03 17.91 -6.57
C THR A 64 2.79 17.12 -6.96
N GLN A 65 2.42 16.12 -6.14
CA GLN A 65 1.33 15.20 -6.44
C GLN A 65 0.38 15.09 -5.25
N ILE A 66 -0.89 15.37 -5.50
CA ILE A 66 -1.98 15.21 -4.54
C ILE A 66 -3.18 14.62 -5.24
N ASP A 67 -3.78 13.58 -4.65
CA ASP A 67 -5.01 12.97 -5.13
C ASP A 67 -6.13 13.16 -4.09
N LEU A 68 -7.37 13.25 -4.55
CA LEU A 68 -8.56 13.26 -3.69
C LEU A 68 -9.16 11.85 -3.62
N ASP A 69 -9.59 11.45 -2.42
CA ASP A 69 -10.19 10.15 -2.16
C ASP A 69 -11.45 10.27 -1.29
N GLY A 70 -12.37 9.31 -1.44
CA GLY A 70 -13.65 9.29 -0.74
C GLY A 70 -14.68 10.29 -1.27
N VAL A 71 -14.54 10.74 -2.52
CA VAL A 71 -15.35 11.79 -3.14
C VAL A 71 -15.66 11.48 -4.59
N ARG A 72 -16.90 11.76 -5.01
CA ARG A 72 -17.40 11.41 -6.35
C ARG A 72 -16.91 12.38 -7.44
N PRO A 73 -16.69 11.91 -8.68
CA PRO A 73 -16.41 12.77 -9.83
C PRO A 73 -17.57 13.71 -10.16
N TYR A 74 -17.28 14.86 -10.75
CA TYR A 74 -18.32 15.80 -11.22
C TYR A 74 -19.01 15.28 -12.49
N GLU A 75 -20.34 15.43 -12.55
CA GLU A 75 -21.16 15.10 -13.72
C GLU A 75 -22.26 16.15 -13.89
N ILE A 76 -22.53 16.53 -15.15
CA ILE A 76 -23.71 17.33 -15.47
C ILE A 76 -24.75 16.37 -16.05
N ALA A 77 -25.83 16.19 -15.31
CA ALA A 77 -26.96 15.36 -15.71
C ALA A 77 -28.06 16.25 -16.31
N ILE A 78 -28.45 15.98 -17.55
CA ILE A 78 -29.58 16.58 -18.23
C ILE A 78 -30.71 15.55 -18.21
N GLU A 79 -31.69 15.79 -17.34
CA GLU A 79 -32.79 14.86 -17.08
C GLU A 79 -34.05 15.28 -17.84
N LEU A 80 -34.54 14.45 -18.77
CA LEU A 80 -35.76 14.72 -19.54
C LEU A 80 -36.82 13.67 -19.25
N SER A 81 -38.03 14.07 -18.87
CA SER A 81 -39.13 13.12 -18.69
C SER A 81 -39.60 12.53 -20.02
N GLU A 82 -40.11 11.29 -20.00
CA GLU A 82 -40.69 10.66 -21.20
C GLU A 82 -41.89 11.47 -21.73
N GLU A 83 -42.67 12.12 -20.87
CA GLU A 83 -43.77 12.99 -21.29
C GLU A 83 -43.28 14.16 -22.15
N GLN A 84 -42.21 14.84 -21.73
CA GLN A 84 -41.62 15.95 -22.48
C GLN A 84 -41.04 15.49 -23.82
N LEU A 85 -40.32 14.37 -23.84
CA LEU A 85 -39.81 13.79 -25.09
C LEU A 85 -40.95 13.48 -26.07
N ARG A 86 -42.08 12.94 -25.59
CA ARG A 86 -43.26 12.65 -26.43
C ARG A 86 -43.95 13.92 -26.91
N ARG A 87 -44.17 14.90 -26.02
CA ARG A 87 -44.81 16.17 -26.34
C ARG A 87 -44.13 16.91 -27.49
N TYR A 88 -42.79 16.86 -27.54
CA TYR A 88 -41.99 17.54 -28.55
C TYR A 88 -41.45 16.62 -29.66
N GLY A 89 -41.77 15.32 -29.62
CA GLY A 89 -41.31 14.35 -30.62
C GLY A 89 -39.79 14.17 -30.66
N LEU A 90 -39.11 14.32 -29.51
CA LEU A 90 -37.66 14.24 -29.38
C LEU A 90 -37.20 12.89 -28.83
N THR A 91 -35.95 12.54 -29.09
CA THR A 91 -35.24 11.40 -28.48
C THR A 91 -34.07 11.91 -27.63
N LEU A 92 -33.66 11.13 -26.62
CA LEU A 92 -32.51 11.48 -25.77
C LEU A 92 -31.22 11.68 -26.60
N ASP A 93 -31.01 10.86 -27.63
CA ASP A 93 -29.85 10.99 -28.52
C ASP A 93 -29.90 12.24 -29.39
N GLN A 94 -31.08 12.65 -29.86
CA GLN A 94 -31.22 13.92 -30.58
C GLN A 94 -30.90 15.10 -29.67
N VAL A 95 -31.36 15.07 -28.42
CA VAL A 95 -31.02 16.12 -27.44
C VAL A 95 -29.52 16.13 -27.16
N ALA A 96 -28.89 14.97 -26.93
CA ALA A 96 -27.45 14.86 -26.75
C ALA A 96 -26.66 15.40 -27.96
N ALA A 97 -27.10 15.10 -29.18
CA ALA A 97 -26.50 15.62 -30.40
C ALA A 97 -26.65 17.15 -30.51
N ARG A 98 -27.79 17.72 -30.12
CA ARG A 98 -28.01 19.18 -30.08
C ARG A 98 -27.12 19.86 -29.05
N VAL A 99 -27.00 19.30 -27.86
CA VAL A 99 -26.09 19.79 -26.81
C VAL A 99 -24.64 19.78 -27.30
N ARG A 100 -24.23 18.71 -27.98
CA ARG A 100 -22.89 18.58 -28.59
C ARG A 100 -22.63 19.65 -29.66
N GLN A 101 -23.62 19.95 -30.50
CA GLN A 101 -23.53 20.97 -31.55
C GLN A 101 -23.56 22.40 -31.02
N ALA A 102 -24.26 22.65 -29.91
CA ALA A 102 -24.36 23.97 -29.30
C ALA A 102 -23.11 24.36 -28.51
N SER A 103 -22.42 23.38 -27.89
CA SER A 103 -21.24 23.63 -27.06
C SER A 103 -19.93 23.50 -27.86
N VAL A 104 -19.74 24.39 -28.83
CA VAL A 104 -18.61 24.36 -29.76
C VAL A 104 -17.65 25.56 -29.55
N ASP A 105 -16.35 25.29 -29.64
CA ASP A 105 -15.28 26.28 -29.59
C ASP A 105 -14.37 26.11 -30.82
N LEU A 106 -14.57 26.95 -31.83
CA LEU A 106 -13.90 26.83 -33.13
C LEU A 106 -13.03 28.06 -33.42
N PRO A 107 -11.76 27.89 -33.82
CA PRO A 107 -10.94 28.98 -34.31
C PRO A 107 -11.45 29.43 -35.70
N GLY A 108 -11.70 30.72 -35.86
CA GLY A 108 -12.16 31.35 -37.10
C GLY A 108 -11.03 31.93 -37.97
N GLY A 109 -9.77 31.74 -37.58
CA GLY A 109 -8.58 32.27 -38.27
C GLY A 109 -8.11 33.63 -37.74
N THR A 110 -7.22 34.29 -38.48
CA THR A 110 -6.68 35.61 -38.14
C THR A 110 -6.87 36.61 -39.28
N ILE A 111 -7.33 37.82 -38.98
CA ILE A 111 -7.32 38.95 -39.89
C ILE A 111 -5.98 39.67 -39.72
N LYS A 112 -5.16 39.71 -40.77
CA LYS A 112 -3.92 40.49 -40.78
C LYS A 112 -4.22 41.91 -41.21
N ALA A 113 -4.42 42.81 -40.26
CA ALA A 113 -4.60 44.24 -40.52
C ALA A 113 -3.25 44.99 -40.40
N PRO A 114 -3.08 46.16 -41.02
CA PRO A 114 -1.85 46.96 -40.91
C PRO A 114 -1.46 47.33 -39.46
N GLY A 115 -2.44 47.37 -38.55
CA GLY A 115 -2.24 47.65 -37.12
C GLY A 115 -2.07 46.42 -36.23
N GLY A 116 -2.06 45.20 -36.79
CA GLY A 116 -1.89 43.96 -36.03
C GLY A 116 -2.75 42.79 -36.54
N GLU A 117 -2.50 41.60 -35.99
CA GLU A 117 -3.30 40.41 -36.27
C GLU A 117 -4.47 40.31 -35.28
N ILE A 118 -5.71 40.22 -35.79
CA ILE A 118 -6.92 40.05 -34.99
C ILE A 118 -7.37 38.59 -35.11
N LEU A 119 -7.40 37.86 -34.00
CA LEU A 119 -7.89 36.47 -33.93
C LEU A 119 -9.42 36.44 -33.95
N ILE A 120 -10.01 35.67 -34.86
CA ILE A 120 -11.43 35.35 -34.87
C ILE A 120 -11.63 34.00 -34.18
N ARG A 121 -12.58 33.90 -33.25
CA ARG A 121 -12.92 32.65 -32.55
C ARG A 121 -14.40 32.65 -32.18
N THR A 122 -15.08 31.52 -32.38
CA THR A 122 -16.43 31.28 -31.88
C THR A 122 -16.34 30.70 -30.48
N LYS A 123 -16.90 31.40 -29.48
CA LYS A 123 -16.82 31.01 -28.06
C LYS A 123 -18.21 30.66 -27.52
N GLU A 124 -18.76 29.54 -27.97
CA GLU A 124 -20.10 29.06 -27.53
C GLU A 124 -20.02 27.87 -26.55
N ARG A 125 -18.81 27.46 -26.15
CA ARG A 125 -18.61 26.38 -25.18
C ARG A 125 -19.15 26.75 -23.80
N ARG A 126 -19.97 25.86 -23.25
CA ARG A 126 -20.58 25.99 -21.92
C ARG A 126 -19.79 25.20 -20.87
N TYR A 127 -19.76 25.67 -19.62
CA TYR A 127 -18.96 25.08 -18.54
C TYR A 127 -19.77 24.70 -17.28
N THR A 128 -20.91 25.35 -17.06
CA THR A 128 -21.76 25.15 -15.89
C THR A 128 -23.14 24.64 -16.31
N GLY A 129 -23.81 23.88 -15.43
CA GLY A 129 -25.13 23.33 -15.74
C GLY A 129 -26.16 24.38 -16.19
N HIS A 130 -26.16 25.56 -15.56
CA HIS A 130 -27.09 26.64 -15.95
C HIS A 130 -26.89 27.09 -17.40
N GLU A 131 -25.66 27.17 -17.87
CA GLU A 131 -25.37 27.57 -19.25
C GLU A 131 -25.90 26.57 -20.29
N TYR A 132 -26.06 25.30 -19.91
CA TYR A 132 -26.67 24.28 -20.76
C TYR A 132 -28.19 24.43 -20.84
N ALA A 133 -28.84 24.98 -19.82
CA ALA A 133 -30.28 25.19 -19.80
C ALA A 133 -30.73 26.15 -20.92
N ASP A 134 -29.89 27.12 -21.30
CA ASP A 134 -30.20 28.12 -22.33
C ASP A 134 -30.08 27.58 -23.78
N ILE A 135 -29.70 26.31 -23.97
CA ILE A 135 -29.52 25.73 -25.30
C ILE A 135 -30.87 25.54 -25.98
N VAL A 136 -31.04 26.12 -27.17
CA VAL A 136 -32.23 25.91 -28.00
C VAL A 136 -32.22 24.50 -28.59
N VAL A 137 -33.19 23.67 -28.21
CA VAL A 137 -33.31 22.27 -28.64
C VAL A 137 -34.21 22.15 -29.86
N LEU A 138 -35.31 22.90 -29.89
CA LEU A 138 -36.30 22.87 -30.96
C LEU A 138 -36.75 24.30 -31.32
N THR A 139 -36.84 24.57 -32.62
CA THR A 139 -37.45 25.78 -33.16
C THR A 139 -38.71 25.38 -33.91
N THR A 140 -39.87 25.89 -33.49
CA THR A 140 -41.14 25.58 -34.16
C THR A 140 -41.24 26.34 -35.50
N ALA A 141 -42.11 25.89 -36.40
CA ALA A 141 -42.34 26.56 -37.69
C ALA A 141 -42.86 28.01 -37.56
N ALA A 142 -43.39 28.37 -36.37
CA ALA A 142 -43.84 29.72 -36.04
C ALA A 142 -42.71 30.62 -35.48
N GLY A 143 -41.48 30.12 -35.37
CA GLY A 143 -40.33 30.84 -34.83
C GLY A 143 -40.21 30.82 -33.31
N THR A 144 -41.03 30.03 -32.60
CA THR A 144 -40.88 29.85 -31.15
C THR A 144 -39.70 28.93 -30.86
N GLU A 145 -38.75 29.40 -30.07
CA GLU A 145 -37.60 28.62 -29.59
C GLU A 145 -37.96 27.96 -28.25
N ILE A 146 -37.60 26.69 -28.12
CA ILE A 146 -37.75 25.92 -26.88
C ILE A 146 -36.34 25.61 -26.38
N THR A 147 -36.03 26.09 -25.19
CA THR A 147 -34.73 25.88 -24.56
C THR A 147 -34.68 24.56 -23.82
N LEU A 148 -33.48 24.10 -23.50
CA LEU A 148 -33.28 22.87 -22.74
C LEU A 148 -33.89 22.99 -21.34
N GLY A 149 -33.79 24.15 -20.70
CA GLY A 149 -34.38 24.43 -19.39
C GLY A 149 -35.91 24.36 -19.37
N ASP A 150 -36.58 24.57 -20.51
CA ASP A 150 -38.03 24.44 -20.62
C ASP A 150 -38.50 22.97 -20.61
N ILE A 151 -37.63 22.04 -21.02
CA ILE A 151 -37.97 20.63 -21.27
C ILE A 151 -37.15 19.63 -20.46
N ALA A 152 -36.12 20.08 -19.75
CA ALA A 152 -35.18 19.25 -19.02
C ALA A 152 -34.78 19.90 -17.70
N GLU A 153 -34.53 19.07 -16.69
CA GLU A 153 -33.86 19.52 -15.48
C GLU A 153 -32.35 19.31 -15.64
N VAL A 154 -31.58 20.41 -15.59
CA VAL A 154 -30.12 20.35 -15.72
C VAL A 154 -29.48 20.44 -14.34
N ARG A 155 -28.93 19.31 -13.87
CA ARG A 155 -28.27 19.19 -12.57
C ARG A 155 -26.75 19.17 -12.73
N ASP A 156 -26.08 20.18 -12.17
CA ASP A 156 -24.62 20.22 -12.05
C ASP A 156 -24.22 19.60 -10.69
N SER A 157 -23.95 18.29 -10.69
CA SER A 157 -23.77 17.48 -9.48
C SER A 157 -22.59 16.51 -9.65
N PHE A 158 -22.71 15.33 -9.07
CA PHE A 158 -21.73 14.26 -9.11
C PHE A 158 -22.22 13.10 -9.96
N GLU A 159 -21.29 12.27 -10.39
CA GLU A 159 -21.62 10.97 -10.99
C GLU A 159 -22.49 10.16 -10.02
N GLU A 160 -23.52 9.48 -10.53
CA GLU A 160 -24.43 8.60 -9.79
C GLU A 160 -23.71 7.30 -9.35
N THR A 161 -22.60 7.45 -8.62
CA THR A 161 -21.84 6.38 -7.98
C THR A 161 -22.20 6.33 -6.50
N ASP A 162 -22.19 5.12 -5.96
CA ASP A 162 -22.52 4.79 -4.57
C ASP A 162 -21.33 5.00 -3.63
N GLN A 163 -20.53 6.06 -3.81
CA GLN A 163 -19.31 6.30 -3.05
C GLN A 163 -19.44 7.49 -2.09
N PHE A 164 -19.14 7.26 -0.81
CA PHE A 164 -19.01 8.32 0.19
C PHE A 164 -18.10 7.88 1.33
N ALA A 165 -17.43 8.85 1.95
CA ALA A 165 -16.52 8.61 3.06
C ALA A 165 -16.96 9.31 4.34
N THR A 166 -16.58 8.71 5.47
CA THR A 166 -16.85 9.18 6.82
C THR A 166 -15.58 9.12 7.65
N PHE A 167 -15.41 10.10 8.54
CA PHE A 167 -14.31 10.22 9.47
C PHE A 167 -14.90 10.47 10.86
N ASP A 168 -14.61 9.59 11.82
CA ASP A 168 -15.17 9.60 13.18
C ASP A 168 -16.70 9.81 13.19
N GLY A 169 -17.41 9.23 12.21
CA GLY A 169 -18.87 9.31 12.05
C GLY A 169 -19.39 10.54 11.30
N LYS A 170 -18.54 11.49 10.89
CA LYS A 170 -18.92 12.67 10.10
C LYS A 170 -18.57 12.51 8.61
N PRO A 171 -19.31 13.12 7.67
CA PRO A 171 -18.92 13.13 6.26
C PRO A 171 -17.51 13.68 6.05
N ALA A 172 -16.72 13.02 5.21
CA ALA A 172 -15.30 13.34 5.05
C ALA A 172 -14.83 13.22 3.59
N ALA A 173 -13.85 14.04 3.23
CA ALA A 173 -13.10 13.97 1.99
C ALA A 173 -11.60 13.91 2.33
N MET A 174 -10.87 12.98 1.72
CA MET A 174 -9.46 12.77 2.02
C MET A 174 -8.58 13.35 0.90
N VAL A 175 -7.53 14.07 1.30
CA VAL A 175 -6.50 14.65 0.45
C VAL A 175 -5.20 13.88 0.71
N LYS A 176 -4.78 13.06 -0.25
CA LYS A 176 -3.57 12.23 -0.15
C LYS A 176 -2.39 12.91 -0.82
N VAL A 177 -1.35 13.22 -0.04
CA VAL A 177 -0.11 13.83 -0.54
C VAL A 177 0.93 12.74 -0.78
N TYR A 178 1.49 12.72 -1.98
CA TYR A 178 2.49 11.74 -2.40
C TYR A 178 3.85 12.39 -2.59
N ARG A 179 4.91 11.63 -2.32
CA ARG A 179 6.27 11.97 -2.76
C ARG A 179 6.53 11.48 -4.18
N VAL A 180 7.22 12.29 -4.97
CA VAL A 180 7.67 11.95 -6.32
C VAL A 180 9.19 12.03 -6.38
N GLY A 181 9.85 10.97 -6.86
CA GLY A 181 11.30 10.92 -6.97
C GLY A 181 12.01 10.97 -5.61
N ASP A 182 12.99 11.87 -5.50
CA ASP A 182 13.93 11.97 -4.36
C ASP A 182 13.48 12.91 -3.24
N GLN A 183 12.20 13.35 -3.27
CA GLN A 183 11.65 14.19 -2.22
C GLN A 183 11.65 13.46 -0.86
N LYS A 184 12.03 14.17 0.21
CA LYS A 184 12.07 13.59 1.55
C LYS A 184 10.67 13.59 2.18
N PRO A 185 10.22 12.45 2.74
CA PRO A 185 8.92 12.37 3.38
C PRO A 185 8.80 13.29 4.59
N THR A 186 9.88 13.51 5.33
CA THR A 186 9.89 14.41 6.50
C THR A 186 9.63 15.86 6.13
N GLU A 187 10.24 16.36 5.05
CA GLU A 187 10.07 17.75 4.60
C GLU A 187 8.64 17.99 4.09
N ILE A 188 8.07 17.03 3.36
CA ILE A 188 6.68 17.08 2.90
C ILE A 188 5.72 17.07 4.09
N ALA A 189 5.90 16.16 5.04
CA ALA A 189 5.02 16.04 6.20
C ALA A 189 5.06 17.30 7.08
N GLU A 190 6.24 17.88 7.33
CA GLU A 190 6.39 19.14 8.06
C GLU A 190 5.69 20.29 7.34
N THR A 191 5.92 20.43 6.03
CA THR A 191 5.26 21.46 5.21
C THR A 191 3.73 21.36 5.27
N VAL A 192 3.18 20.15 5.18
CA VAL A 192 1.73 19.90 5.23
C VAL A 192 1.18 20.14 6.64
N LYS A 193 1.87 19.67 7.69
CA LYS A 193 1.46 19.89 9.09
C LYS A 193 1.44 21.38 9.45
N GLU A 194 2.46 22.13 9.04
CA GLU A 194 2.51 23.58 9.22
C GLU A 194 1.38 24.29 8.47
N PHE A 195 1.12 23.90 7.23
CA PHE A 195 0.03 24.46 6.44
C PHE A 195 -1.35 24.17 7.06
N VAL A 196 -1.61 22.94 7.50
CA VAL A 196 -2.86 22.58 8.18
C VAL A 196 -3.01 23.34 9.50
N ALA A 197 -1.94 23.48 10.28
CA ALA A 197 -1.95 24.24 11.53
C ALA A 197 -2.26 25.74 11.31
N GLN A 198 -1.75 26.33 10.21
CA GLN A 198 -2.04 27.71 9.83
C GLN A 198 -3.46 27.89 9.27
N LYS A 199 -3.99 26.89 8.55
CA LYS A 199 -5.31 26.95 7.93
C LYS A 199 -6.45 26.68 8.91
N ARG A 200 -6.22 25.85 9.94
CA ARG A 200 -7.24 25.43 10.93
C ARG A 200 -8.01 26.60 11.56
N PRO A 201 -7.39 27.76 11.92
CA PRO A 201 -8.08 28.93 12.45
C PRO A 201 -8.92 29.70 11.41
N ASP A 202 -8.55 29.62 10.13
CA ASP A 202 -9.22 30.36 9.03
C ASP A 202 -10.50 29.65 8.53
N LEU A 203 -10.69 28.39 8.92
CA LEU A 203 -11.83 27.60 8.48
C LEU A 203 -13.11 27.93 9.28
N PRO A 204 -14.29 27.90 8.64
CA PRO A 204 -15.56 28.02 9.34
C PRO A 204 -15.72 26.92 10.39
N THR A 205 -16.43 27.18 11.49
CA THR A 205 -16.65 26.21 12.59
C THR A 205 -17.27 24.88 12.14
N ALA A 206 -17.96 24.87 10.99
CA ALA A 206 -18.58 23.69 10.41
C ALA A 206 -17.60 22.77 9.64
N VAL A 207 -16.40 23.26 9.27
CA VAL A 207 -15.37 22.50 8.55
C VAL A 207 -14.21 22.25 9.51
N GLN A 208 -13.79 21.00 9.63
CA GLN A 208 -12.59 20.63 10.37
C GLN A 208 -11.59 19.96 9.43
N VAL A 209 -10.31 20.17 9.71
CA VAL A 209 -9.21 19.59 8.96
C VAL A 209 -8.24 18.99 9.94
N ASP A 210 -7.88 17.73 9.70
CA ASP A 210 -6.90 17.01 10.52
C ASP A 210 -5.97 16.15 9.67
N THR A 211 -4.81 15.82 10.23
CA THR A 211 -3.83 14.92 9.62
C THR A 211 -4.04 13.51 10.15
N LEU A 212 -4.19 12.53 9.26
CA LEU A 212 -4.56 11.17 9.63
C LEU A 212 -3.38 10.20 9.63
N LYS A 213 -2.78 9.98 8.46
CA LYS A 213 -1.62 9.09 8.27
C LYS A 213 -0.40 9.93 7.99
N ASP A 214 0.69 9.73 8.74
CA ASP A 214 1.99 10.36 8.51
C ASP A 214 3.13 9.32 8.53
N ASP A 215 3.58 8.90 7.34
CA ASP A 215 4.68 7.94 7.18
C ASP A 215 6.04 8.53 7.63
N SER A 216 6.13 9.85 7.84
CA SER A 216 7.35 10.48 8.37
C SER A 216 7.57 10.16 9.86
N GLU A 217 6.51 9.89 10.63
CA GLU A 217 6.61 9.46 12.03
C GLU A 217 7.33 8.11 12.12
N LEU A 218 6.89 7.15 11.29
CA LEU A 218 7.55 5.84 11.17
C LEU A 218 9.02 6.00 10.75
N PHE A 219 9.33 6.84 9.76
CA PHE A 219 10.72 7.07 9.35
C PHE A 219 11.56 7.67 10.49
N LYS A 220 11.04 8.66 11.22
CA LYS A 220 11.73 9.31 12.35
C LYS A 220 11.98 8.32 13.48
N SER A 221 10.97 7.54 13.88
CA SER A 221 11.11 6.57 14.96
C SER A 221 12.12 5.47 14.60
N ARG A 222 12.08 4.91 13.38
CA ARG A 222 13.08 3.91 12.93
C ARG A 222 14.50 4.47 12.89
N LYS A 223 14.68 5.74 12.49
CA LYS A 223 15.98 6.43 12.55
C LYS A 223 16.46 6.55 14.00
N ASP A 224 15.59 6.96 14.91
CA ASP A 224 15.95 7.14 16.33
C ASP A 224 16.27 5.80 17.00
N LEU A 225 15.52 4.74 16.68
CA LEU A 225 15.80 3.37 17.10
C LEU A 225 17.17 2.89 16.60
N LEU A 226 17.51 3.15 15.33
CA LEU A 226 18.84 2.85 14.77
C LEU A 226 19.95 3.57 15.53
N VAL A 227 19.83 4.89 15.72
CA VAL A 227 20.86 5.68 16.40
C VAL A 227 21.01 5.21 17.85
N LYS A 228 19.89 4.96 18.55
CA LYS A 228 19.89 4.42 19.92
C LYS A 228 20.57 3.06 19.99
N ASN A 229 20.20 2.12 19.12
CA ASN A 229 20.78 0.77 19.10
C ASN A 229 22.27 0.79 18.72
N ALA A 230 22.67 1.62 17.75
CA ALA A 230 24.07 1.80 17.37
C ALA A 230 24.88 2.36 18.56
N MET A 231 24.36 3.35 19.28
CA MET A 231 25.01 3.91 20.47
C MET A 231 25.12 2.90 21.61
N ILE A 232 24.05 2.13 21.88
CA ILE A 232 24.06 1.06 22.89
C ILE A 232 25.10 0.00 22.51
N GLY A 233 25.08 -0.46 21.25
CA GLY A 233 26.04 -1.43 20.73
C GLY A 233 27.49 -0.94 20.83
N LEU A 234 27.74 0.31 20.42
CA LEU A 234 29.08 0.93 20.51
C LEU A 234 29.58 1.02 21.95
N VAL A 235 28.71 1.43 22.89
CA VAL A 235 29.04 1.52 24.32
C VAL A 235 29.28 0.13 24.91
N LEU A 236 28.44 -0.86 24.58
CA LEU A 236 28.59 -2.24 25.06
C LEU A 236 29.91 -2.84 24.57
N VAL A 237 30.21 -2.71 23.27
CA VAL A 237 31.48 -3.17 22.68
C VAL A 237 32.65 -2.46 23.35
N PHE A 238 32.58 -1.14 23.54
CA PHE A 238 33.63 -0.39 24.23
C PHE A 238 33.87 -0.87 25.66
N LEU A 239 32.81 -1.13 26.43
CA LEU A 239 32.91 -1.64 27.79
C LEU A 239 33.53 -3.04 27.83
N VAL A 240 33.10 -3.94 26.94
CA VAL A 240 33.65 -5.30 26.83
C VAL A 240 35.12 -5.25 26.42
N LEU A 241 35.48 -4.49 25.37
CA LEU A 241 36.87 -4.34 24.94
C LEU A 241 37.74 -3.68 26.02
N GLY A 242 37.21 -2.67 26.72
CA GLY A 242 37.93 -2.00 27.80
C GLY A 242 38.21 -2.89 29.02
N LEU A 243 37.48 -4.01 29.19
CA LEU A 243 37.75 -5.00 30.22
C LEU A 243 38.94 -5.93 29.89
N PHE A 244 39.20 -6.18 28.60
CA PHE A 244 40.25 -7.11 28.15
C PHE A 244 41.50 -6.38 27.60
N LEU A 245 41.29 -5.34 26.80
CA LEU A 245 42.31 -4.64 26.03
C LEU A 245 42.74 -3.32 26.69
N GLU A 246 43.90 -2.80 26.28
CA GLU A 246 44.31 -1.45 26.71
C GLU A 246 43.24 -0.44 26.24
N ILE A 247 42.86 0.51 27.10
CA ILE A 247 41.80 1.50 26.78
C ILE A 247 42.06 2.24 25.46
N ARG A 248 43.33 2.48 25.11
CA ARG A 248 43.71 3.09 23.83
C ARG A 248 43.38 2.18 22.66
N LEU A 249 43.68 0.89 22.79
CA LEU A 249 43.38 -0.11 21.77
C LEU A 249 41.87 -0.25 21.60
N ALA A 250 41.14 -0.39 22.72
CA ALA A 250 39.69 -0.46 22.72
C ALA A 250 39.04 0.77 22.06
N LEU A 251 39.56 1.99 22.29
CA LEU A 251 39.08 3.22 21.65
C LEU A 251 39.28 3.22 20.13
N TRP A 252 40.43 2.78 19.63
CA TRP A 252 40.71 2.77 18.20
C TRP A 252 39.94 1.67 17.47
N VAL A 253 39.83 0.48 18.06
CA VAL A 253 38.95 -0.59 17.55
C VAL A 253 37.50 -0.12 17.52
N MET A 254 37.03 0.55 18.57
CA MET A 254 35.69 1.14 18.62
C MET A 254 35.47 2.19 17.54
N LEU A 255 36.47 3.02 17.23
CA LEU A 255 36.39 4.04 16.16
C LEU A 255 36.39 3.42 14.75
N GLY A 256 36.96 2.23 14.57
CA GLY A 256 36.94 1.49 13.31
C GLY A 256 35.51 1.12 12.86
N ILE A 257 34.60 0.91 13.80
CA ILE A 257 33.18 0.60 13.54
C ILE A 257 32.48 1.74 12.79
N PRO A 258 32.35 2.98 13.32
CA PRO A 258 31.70 4.07 12.62
C PRO A 258 32.42 4.46 11.32
N ILE A 259 33.75 4.30 11.24
CA ILE A 259 34.49 4.51 9.98
C ILE A 259 34.03 3.50 8.92
N SER A 260 33.93 2.22 9.27
CA SER A 260 33.47 1.16 8.37
C SER A 260 32.03 1.38 7.92
N PHE A 261 31.17 1.85 8.82
CA PHE A 261 29.77 2.15 8.53
C PHE A 261 29.65 3.38 7.62
N CYS A 262 30.40 4.44 7.88
CA CYS A 262 30.47 5.62 7.00
C CYS A 262 30.95 5.25 5.59
N GLY A 263 31.95 4.37 5.48
CA GLY A 263 32.40 3.87 4.19
C GLY A 263 31.31 3.08 3.47
N ALA A 264 30.60 2.19 4.16
CA ALA A 264 29.47 1.46 3.55
C ALA A 264 28.32 2.39 3.13
N LEU A 265 27.96 3.36 3.97
CA LEU A 265 26.96 4.39 3.67
C LEU A 265 27.34 5.21 2.43
N MET A 266 28.63 5.46 2.21
CA MET A 266 29.13 6.16 1.02
C MET A 266 28.86 5.37 -0.28
N PHE A 267 28.89 4.03 -0.22
CA PHE A 267 28.65 3.17 -1.39
C PHE A 267 27.18 2.80 -1.62
N MET A 268 26.31 2.99 -0.61
CA MET A 268 24.88 2.69 -0.72
C MET A 268 24.17 3.33 -1.91
N PRO A 269 24.37 4.63 -2.23
CA PRO A 269 23.71 5.27 -3.38
C PRO A 269 24.10 4.61 -4.71
N ALA A 270 25.33 4.13 -4.83
CA ALA A 270 25.81 3.45 -6.03
C ALA A 270 25.21 2.04 -6.21
N LEU A 271 24.70 1.45 -5.11
CA LEU A 271 24.10 0.13 -5.07
C LEU A 271 22.56 0.17 -5.05
N ASP A 272 21.96 1.35 -5.21
CA ASP A 272 20.51 1.60 -5.14
C ASP A 272 19.86 1.08 -3.83
N VAL A 273 20.63 1.14 -2.73
CA VAL A 273 20.17 0.75 -1.40
C VAL A 273 19.85 1.98 -0.57
N SER A 274 18.63 2.03 -0.03
CA SER A 274 18.18 3.09 0.90
C SER A 274 18.27 2.64 2.35
N ILE A 275 18.30 3.61 3.27
CA ILE A 275 18.17 3.34 4.70
C ILE A 275 16.71 2.99 5.01
N ASN A 276 16.46 1.72 5.27
CA ASN A 276 15.18 1.13 5.67
C ASN A 276 15.38 0.07 6.79
N MET A 277 14.30 -0.55 7.28
CA MET A 277 14.37 -1.54 8.37
C MET A 277 15.28 -2.74 8.07
N ILE A 278 15.30 -3.22 6.83
CA ILE A 278 16.15 -4.37 6.45
C ILE A 278 17.62 -3.95 6.41
N SER A 279 17.90 -2.77 5.86
CA SER A 279 19.26 -2.22 5.87
C SER A 279 19.78 -1.97 7.29
N LEU A 280 18.90 -1.54 8.20
CA LEU A 280 19.19 -1.35 9.61
C LEU A 280 19.56 -2.68 10.27
N PHE A 281 18.76 -3.72 10.04
CA PHE A 281 19.06 -5.06 10.51
C PHE A 281 20.43 -5.53 10.00
N ALA A 282 20.76 -5.26 8.73
CA ALA A 282 22.07 -5.56 8.16
C ALA A 282 23.22 -4.84 8.87
N PHE A 283 23.07 -3.54 9.21
CA PHE A 283 24.06 -2.81 10.00
C PHE A 283 24.24 -3.39 11.42
N ILE A 284 23.15 -3.76 12.10
CA ILE A 284 23.20 -4.35 13.43
C ILE A 284 23.91 -5.72 13.39
N MET A 285 23.59 -6.56 12.41
CA MET A 285 24.28 -7.85 12.23
C MET A 285 25.76 -7.66 11.91
N ALA A 286 26.10 -6.69 11.05
CA ALA A 286 27.49 -6.40 10.69
C ALA A 286 28.30 -5.87 11.87
N LEU A 287 27.68 -5.18 12.84
CA LEU A 287 28.37 -4.66 14.02
C LEU A 287 29.15 -5.73 14.77
N GLY A 288 28.61 -6.95 14.90
CA GLY A 288 29.30 -8.05 15.58
C GLY A 288 30.50 -8.57 14.79
N ILE A 289 30.35 -8.70 13.48
CA ILE A 289 31.37 -9.32 12.60
C ILE A 289 32.57 -8.39 12.40
N VAL A 290 32.33 -7.08 12.27
CA VAL A 290 33.36 -6.07 11.95
C VAL A 290 34.40 -5.89 13.05
N VAL A 291 34.01 -6.11 14.31
CA VAL A 291 34.89 -5.82 15.44
C VAL A 291 35.96 -6.89 15.58
N ASP A 292 35.65 -8.14 15.25
CA ASP A 292 36.54 -9.29 15.44
C ASP A 292 37.88 -9.11 14.71
N ASP A 293 37.84 -8.64 13.46
CA ASP A 293 39.06 -8.45 12.65
C ASP A 293 39.97 -7.36 13.24
N ALA A 294 39.38 -6.24 13.66
CA ALA A 294 40.08 -5.14 14.30
C ALA A 294 40.66 -5.54 15.67
N ILE A 295 39.99 -6.43 16.42
CA ILE A 295 40.52 -7.01 17.65
C ILE A 295 41.76 -7.87 17.35
N VAL A 296 41.70 -8.77 16.37
CA VAL A 296 42.81 -9.67 16.05
C VAL A 296 44.06 -8.89 15.63
N VAL A 297 43.91 -7.92 14.73
CA VAL A 297 45.03 -7.04 14.32
C VAL A 297 45.52 -6.19 15.49
N GLY A 298 44.59 -5.62 16.25
CA GLY A 298 44.87 -4.76 17.38
C GLY A 298 45.65 -5.46 18.49
N GLU A 299 45.24 -6.67 18.84
CA GLU A 299 45.88 -7.48 19.89
C GLU A 299 47.26 -7.95 19.45
N ASN A 300 47.43 -8.38 18.19
CA ASN A 300 48.76 -8.78 17.71
C ASN A 300 49.76 -7.61 17.72
N ILE A 301 49.29 -6.40 17.37
CA ILE A 301 50.11 -5.17 17.51
C ILE A 301 50.45 -4.89 18.98
N TYR A 302 49.51 -5.14 19.89
CA TYR A 302 49.71 -4.96 21.33
C TYR A 302 50.69 -6.00 21.90
N GLU A 303 50.61 -7.26 21.48
CA GLU A 303 51.54 -8.32 21.86
C GLU A 303 52.98 -8.00 21.44
N GLN A 304 53.18 -7.55 20.19
CA GLN A 304 54.48 -7.11 19.69
C GLN A 304 55.06 -5.93 20.52
N ARG A 305 54.20 -5.03 21.05
CA ARG A 305 54.64 -3.96 21.96
C ARG A 305 55.04 -4.49 23.33
N GLN A 306 54.29 -5.45 23.87
CA GLN A 306 54.63 -6.08 25.14
C GLN A 306 55.98 -6.81 25.05
N ALA A 307 56.31 -7.36 23.88
CA ALA A 307 57.61 -7.92 23.57
C ALA A 307 58.76 -6.88 23.44
N GLY A 308 58.48 -5.59 23.61
CA GLY A 308 59.46 -4.50 23.61
C GLY A 308 59.77 -3.91 22.23
N VAL A 309 59.03 -4.28 21.19
CA VAL A 309 59.22 -3.74 19.83
C VAL A 309 58.75 -2.27 19.75
N PRO A 310 59.52 -1.36 19.11
CA PRO A 310 59.10 0.04 18.95
C PRO A 310 57.74 0.18 18.25
N TYR A 311 56.93 1.17 18.66
CA TYR A 311 55.52 1.35 18.24
C TYR A 311 55.26 1.22 16.73
N LEU A 312 56.08 1.87 15.90
CA LEU A 312 55.95 1.81 14.44
C LEU A 312 56.24 0.40 13.90
N GLN A 313 57.29 -0.23 14.41
CA GLN A 313 57.68 -1.57 13.98
C GLN A 313 56.69 -2.62 14.49
N ALA A 314 56.16 -2.46 15.71
CA ALA A 314 55.13 -3.32 16.28
C ALA A 314 53.82 -3.24 15.48
N ALA A 315 53.43 -2.03 15.05
CA ALA A 315 52.26 -1.85 14.18
C ALA A 315 52.45 -2.54 12.82
N LYS A 316 53.63 -2.38 12.20
CA LYS A 316 53.96 -3.01 10.92
C LYS A 316 53.98 -4.54 11.04
N ASN A 317 54.78 -5.07 11.96
CA ASN A 317 54.93 -6.52 12.16
C ASN A 317 53.60 -7.16 12.54
N GLY A 318 52.91 -6.57 13.52
CA GLY A 318 51.64 -7.05 14.04
C GLY A 318 50.57 -7.14 12.96
N ALA A 319 50.43 -6.11 12.12
CA ALA A 319 49.49 -6.13 11.01
C ALA A 319 49.88 -7.14 9.92
N THR A 320 51.17 -7.20 9.53
CA THR A 320 51.62 -8.11 8.45
C THR A 320 51.52 -9.58 8.82
N GLU A 321 51.67 -9.93 10.09
CA GLU A 321 51.62 -11.30 10.57
C GLU A 321 50.22 -11.91 10.47
N VAL A 322 49.18 -11.12 10.77
CA VAL A 322 47.78 -11.58 10.72
C VAL A 322 47.04 -11.18 9.44
N ALA A 323 47.66 -10.41 8.54
CA ALA A 323 47.01 -9.90 7.33
C ALA A 323 46.40 -11.02 6.48
N GLN A 324 47.13 -12.11 6.23
CA GLN A 324 46.64 -13.21 5.40
C GLN A 324 45.46 -13.96 6.07
N PRO A 325 45.55 -14.40 7.33
CA PRO A 325 44.41 -14.98 8.05
C PRO A 325 43.15 -14.10 8.06
N VAL A 326 43.31 -12.79 8.32
CA VAL A 326 42.18 -11.84 8.37
C VAL A 326 41.52 -11.68 7.00
N VAL A 327 42.30 -11.56 5.92
CA VAL A 327 41.75 -11.49 4.55
C VAL A 327 40.91 -12.74 4.22
N PHE A 328 41.40 -13.94 4.56
CA PHE A 328 40.65 -15.18 4.31
C PHE A 328 39.40 -15.31 5.19
N ALA A 329 39.44 -14.85 6.44
CA ALA A 329 38.29 -14.83 7.33
C ALA A 329 37.17 -13.94 6.77
N ILE A 330 37.52 -12.74 6.30
CA ILE A 330 36.58 -11.80 5.68
C ILE A 330 36.04 -12.36 4.36
N LEU A 331 36.90 -12.90 3.49
CA LEU A 331 36.45 -13.49 2.22
C LEU A 331 35.53 -14.69 2.42
N THR A 332 35.74 -15.48 3.48
CA THR A 332 34.85 -16.59 3.83
C THR A 332 33.47 -16.07 4.23
N SER A 333 33.41 -15.03 5.05
CA SER A 333 32.15 -14.36 5.42
C SER A 333 31.44 -13.76 4.20
N VAL A 334 32.17 -13.04 3.33
CA VAL A 334 31.64 -12.52 2.07
C VAL A 334 31.08 -13.65 1.20
N THR A 335 31.80 -14.76 1.07
CA THR A 335 31.37 -15.93 0.29
C THR A 335 30.11 -16.57 0.88
N ALA A 336 29.95 -16.57 2.20
CA ALA A 336 28.75 -17.08 2.86
C ALA A 336 27.49 -16.21 2.59
N PHE A 337 27.67 -14.89 2.47
CA PHE A 337 26.57 -13.96 2.15
C PHE A 337 26.28 -13.82 0.65
N MET A 338 27.25 -14.12 -0.21
CA MET A 338 27.14 -13.94 -1.67
C MET A 338 25.95 -14.69 -2.31
N PRO A 339 25.60 -15.95 -1.94
CA PRO A 339 24.45 -16.65 -2.50
C PRO A 339 23.12 -15.90 -2.37
N LEU A 340 22.95 -15.10 -1.31
CA LEU A 340 21.73 -14.35 -1.04
C LEU A 340 21.47 -13.23 -2.08
N LEU A 341 22.51 -12.77 -2.79
CA LEU A 341 22.38 -11.79 -3.88
C LEU A 341 21.75 -12.38 -5.15
N TYR A 342 21.81 -13.70 -5.32
CA TYR A 342 21.29 -14.39 -6.50
C TYR A 342 19.84 -14.84 -6.37
N ILE A 343 19.21 -14.62 -5.22
CA ILE A 343 17.78 -14.89 -5.03
C ILE A 343 17.01 -13.96 -5.96
N SER A 344 16.20 -14.53 -6.85
CA SER A 344 15.38 -13.79 -7.80
C SER A 344 14.00 -13.42 -7.25
N GLY A 345 13.26 -12.58 -7.98
CA GLY A 345 11.89 -12.21 -7.64
C GLY A 345 11.80 -11.06 -6.64
N ILE A 346 10.60 -10.83 -6.12
CA ILE A 346 10.32 -9.75 -5.17
C ILE A 346 11.12 -9.98 -3.86
N MET A 347 11.13 -11.22 -3.36
CA MET A 347 11.88 -11.58 -2.16
C MET A 347 13.38 -11.39 -2.32
N GLY A 348 13.91 -11.68 -3.52
CA GLY A 348 15.30 -11.39 -3.86
C GLY A 348 15.68 -9.93 -3.66
N LYS A 349 14.79 -9.00 -4.04
CA LYS A 349 15.00 -7.56 -3.83
C LYS A 349 15.00 -7.16 -2.36
N PHE A 350 14.19 -7.81 -1.52
CA PHE A 350 14.17 -7.57 -0.09
C PHE A 350 15.41 -8.15 0.61
N ILE A 351 15.69 -9.44 0.40
CA ILE A 351 16.80 -10.14 1.05
C ILE A 351 18.14 -9.61 0.58
N GLY A 352 18.28 -9.24 -0.70
CA GLY A 352 19.52 -8.75 -1.30
C GLY A 352 20.10 -7.49 -0.66
N VAL A 353 19.30 -6.72 0.09
CA VAL A 353 19.75 -5.56 0.87
C VAL A 353 20.76 -5.96 1.95
N ILE A 354 20.51 -7.07 2.66
CA ILE A 354 21.36 -7.56 3.75
C ILE A 354 22.80 -7.87 3.29
N PRO A 355 23.03 -8.80 2.34
CA PRO A 355 24.37 -9.15 1.91
C PRO A 355 25.08 -7.96 1.26
N THR A 356 24.36 -7.09 0.54
CA THR A 356 24.95 -5.88 -0.07
C THR A 356 25.61 -4.99 0.98
N ILE A 357 24.93 -4.76 2.10
CA ILE A 357 25.42 -3.92 3.19
C ILE A 357 26.52 -4.62 3.98
N VAL A 358 26.29 -5.87 4.38
CA VAL A 358 27.27 -6.64 5.17
C VAL A 358 28.58 -6.77 4.39
N ILE A 359 28.53 -7.16 3.11
CA ILE A 359 29.73 -7.25 2.26
C ILE A 359 30.41 -5.90 2.12
N GLY A 360 29.65 -4.82 1.88
CA GLY A 360 30.19 -3.46 1.80
C GLY A 360 30.93 -3.06 3.07
N ILE A 361 30.33 -3.30 4.24
CA ILE A 361 30.93 -3.00 5.54
C ILE A 361 32.20 -3.85 5.76
N LEU A 362 32.17 -5.15 5.47
CA LEU A 362 33.32 -6.05 5.65
C LEU A 362 34.51 -5.67 4.76
N LEU A 363 34.24 -5.26 3.51
CA LEU A 363 35.29 -4.81 2.60
C LEU A 363 35.92 -3.48 3.05
N VAL A 364 35.11 -2.55 3.55
CA VAL A 364 35.64 -1.30 4.13
C VAL A 364 36.38 -1.58 5.43
N SER A 365 35.87 -2.48 6.27
CA SER A 365 36.51 -2.91 7.52
C SER A 365 37.87 -3.55 7.27
N LEU A 366 38.01 -4.37 6.22
CA LEU A 366 39.31 -4.93 5.82
C LEU A 366 40.35 -3.83 5.51
N ILE A 367 39.92 -2.76 4.84
CA ILE A 367 40.78 -1.61 4.54
C ILE A 367 41.10 -0.85 5.84
N GLU A 368 40.11 -0.66 6.70
CA GLU A 368 40.27 0.02 7.99
C GLU A 368 41.27 -0.73 8.88
N CYS A 369 41.09 -2.04 9.09
CA CYS A 369 41.87 -2.82 10.05
C CYS A 369 43.32 -3.05 9.61
N LEU A 370 43.60 -3.13 8.30
CA LEU A 370 44.96 -3.34 7.78
C LEU A 370 45.74 -2.05 7.53
N PHE A 371 45.07 -0.94 7.20
CA PHE A 371 45.75 0.30 6.82
C PHE A 371 45.55 1.43 7.83
N ILE A 372 44.33 1.63 8.31
CA ILE A 372 43.96 2.79 9.15
C ILE A 372 44.29 2.50 10.62
N LEU A 373 43.83 1.37 11.16
CA LEU A 373 44.04 0.98 12.55
C LEU A 373 45.54 0.89 12.91
N PRO A 374 46.42 0.22 12.13
CA PRO A 374 47.83 0.12 12.47
C PRO A 374 48.54 1.47 12.43
N ALA A 375 48.15 2.37 11.51
CA ALA A 375 48.70 3.72 11.42
C ALA A 375 48.39 4.55 12.68
N HIS A 376 47.15 4.48 13.18
CA HIS A 376 46.76 5.16 14.41
C HIS A 376 47.42 4.56 15.64
N LEU A 377 47.55 3.23 15.68
CA LEU A 377 48.24 2.56 16.77
C LEU A 377 49.74 2.91 16.74
N ALA A 378 50.39 3.03 15.58
CA ALA A 378 51.81 3.38 15.46
C ALA A 378 52.18 4.73 16.13
N LEU A 379 51.21 5.64 16.23
CA LEU A 379 51.37 6.95 16.87
C LEU A 379 51.20 6.82 18.39
N GLY A 380 52.28 6.44 19.09
CA GLY A 380 52.28 6.28 20.55
C GLY A 380 53.64 6.48 21.21
N LYS A 381 53.61 6.84 22.49
CA LYS A 381 54.75 6.82 23.41
C LYS A 381 54.40 5.87 24.57
N PRO A 382 55.38 5.13 25.13
CA PRO A 382 55.15 4.27 26.29
C PRO A 382 54.53 5.10 27.41
N ARG A 383 53.33 4.72 27.84
CA ARG A 383 52.59 5.46 28.85
C ARG A 383 53.17 5.09 30.22
N GLN A 384 53.76 6.06 30.92
CA GLN A 384 54.06 5.91 32.34
C GLN A 384 52.75 5.94 33.13
N TYR A 385 52.64 5.04 34.11
CA TYR A 385 51.48 4.82 34.97
C TYR A 385 50.90 6.13 35.51
N THR A 386 49.68 6.46 35.11
CA THR A 386 48.97 7.65 35.61
C THR A 386 48.12 7.30 36.84
N HIS A 387 48.33 7.99 37.95
CA HIS A 387 47.39 8.02 39.07
C HIS A 387 46.12 8.80 38.67
N GLY A 388 44.93 8.22 38.92
CA GLY A 388 43.62 8.80 38.58
C GLY A 388 42.57 7.75 38.17
N LEU A 389 41.43 8.19 37.63
CA LEU A 389 40.33 7.33 37.12
C LEU A 389 40.81 6.26 36.13
N ILE A 390 41.75 6.62 35.24
CA ILE A 390 42.36 5.72 34.25
C ILE A 390 43.16 4.59 34.92
N GLY A 391 43.83 4.85 36.05
CA GLY A 391 44.54 3.82 36.82
C GLY A 391 43.62 2.93 37.66
N GLY A 392 42.36 3.32 37.85
CA GLY A 392 41.31 2.45 38.41
C GLY A 392 40.82 1.43 37.38
N ILE A 393 40.61 1.88 36.14
CA ILE A 393 40.22 1.03 35.00
C ILE A 393 41.32 0.01 34.70
N ASP A 394 42.59 0.41 34.66
CA ASP A 394 43.71 -0.52 34.40
C ASP A 394 43.86 -1.59 35.52
N ARG A 395 43.53 -1.24 36.77
CA ARG A 395 43.47 -2.21 37.88
C ARG A 395 42.33 -3.21 37.73
N LEU A 396 41.15 -2.74 37.29
CA LEU A 396 40.00 -3.61 37.03
C LEU A 396 40.31 -4.58 35.88
N ARG A 397 40.86 -4.07 34.78
CA ARG A 397 41.33 -4.86 33.63
C ARG A 397 42.31 -5.96 34.06
N ARG A 398 43.35 -5.62 34.83
CA ARG A 398 44.34 -6.60 35.32
C ARG A 398 43.70 -7.67 36.20
N ARG A 399 42.81 -7.29 37.12
CA ARG A 399 42.08 -8.26 37.95
C ARG A 399 41.23 -9.21 37.10
N PHE A 400 40.54 -8.69 36.08
CA PHE A 400 39.79 -9.51 35.14
C PHE A 400 40.70 -10.44 34.34
N GLY A 401 41.83 -9.95 33.85
CA GLY A 401 42.84 -10.76 33.16
C GLY A 401 43.40 -11.88 34.04
N GLU A 402 43.74 -11.59 35.30
CA GLU A 402 44.22 -12.59 36.27
C GLU A 402 43.14 -13.65 36.58
N GLN A 403 41.87 -13.24 36.72
CA GLN A 403 40.75 -14.16 36.91
C GLN A 403 40.53 -15.04 35.68
N LEU A 404 40.63 -14.48 34.47
CA LEU A 404 40.54 -15.23 33.23
C LEU A 404 41.70 -16.23 33.12
N ASP A 405 42.93 -15.83 33.45
CA ASP A 405 44.09 -16.71 33.47
C ASP A 405 43.90 -17.88 34.44
N LEU A 406 43.32 -17.63 35.62
CA LEU A 406 42.97 -18.67 36.58
C LEU A 406 41.90 -19.63 36.01
N PHE A 407 40.92 -19.11 35.27
CA PHE A 407 39.91 -19.92 34.58
C PHE A 407 40.53 -20.77 33.45
N ILE A 408 41.39 -20.17 32.62
CA ILE A 408 42.10 -20.84 31.52
C ILE A 408 42.97 -21.97 32.07
N ARG A 409 43.78 -21.68 33.10
CA ARG A 409 44.71 -22.66 33.71
C ARG A 409 44.00 -23.74 34.54
N GLY A 410 42.78 -23.48 35.01
CA GLY A 410 42.02 -24.38 35.86
C GLY A 410 40.95 -25.17 35.10
N PRO A 411 39.66 -24.76 35.19
CA PRO A 411 38.54 -25.50 34.62
C PRO A 411 38.65 -25.71 33.11
N TYR A 412 39.04 -24.70 32.35
CA TYR A 412 39.14 -24.80 30.89
C TYR A 412 40.19 -25.84 30.47
N LYS A 413 41.42 -25.74 31.01
CA LYS A 413 42.48 -26.71 30.71
C LYS A 413 42.11 -28.14 31.10
N ARG A 414 41.46 -28.34 32.24
CA ARG A 414 40.99 -29.69 32.66
C ARG A 414 39.97 -30.27 31.68
N LEU A 415 39.05 -29.43 31.20
CA LEU A 415 38.01 -29.83 30.25
C LEU A 415 38.63 -30.11 28.87
N LEU A 416 39.59 -29.27 28.43
CA LEU A 416 40.35 -29.48 27.21
C LEU A 416 41.15 -30.80 27.26
N ASP A 417 41.88 -31.05 28.35
CA ASP A 417 42.65 -32.30 28.53
C ASP A 417 41.72 -33.52 28.52
N LEU A 418 40.53 -33.43 29.12
CA LEU A 418 39.51 -34.48 29.07
C LEU A 418 39.00 -34.70 27.63
N SER A 419 38.68 -33.63 26.92
CA SER A 419 38.21 -33.65 25.54
C SER A 419 39.24 -34.22 24.56
N LEU A 420 40.54 -33.95 24.79
CA LEU A 420 41.64 -34.50 24.01
C LEU A 420 41.89 -35.98 24.32
N ARG A 421 41.80 -36.38 25.59
CA ARG A 421 41.92 -37.80 26.01
C ARG A 421 40.81 -38.64 25.40
N TYR A 422 39.58 -38.15 25.41
CA TYR A 422 38.41 -38.83 24.86
C TYR A 422 37.98 -38.27 23.51
N ARG A 423 38.94 -37.98 22.61
CA ARG A 423 38.68 -37.32 21.31
C ARG A 423 37.50 -37.89 20.49
N TYR A 424 37.34 -39.21 20.46
CA TYR A 424 36.22 -39.83 19.75
C TYR A 424 34.88 -39.64 20.46
N ALA A 425 34.86 -39.66 21.80
CA ALA A 425 33.66 -39.36 22.57
C ALA A 425 33.27 -37.89 22.43
N THR A 426 34.23 -36.97 22.42
CA THR A 426 33.99 -35.53 22.19
C THR A 426 33.34 -35.30 20.82
N VAL A 427 33.87 -35.94 19.76
CA VAL A 427 33.28 -35.87 18.41
C VAL A 427 31.89 -36.50 18.37
N ALA A 428 31.69 -37.65 19.03
CA ALA A 428 30.38 -38.30 19.12
C ALA A 428 29.36 -37.46 19.90
N VAL A 429 29.77 -36.78 20.97
CA VAL A 429 28.90 -35.85 21.71
C VAL A 429 28.56 -34.65 20.84
N ALA A 430 29.51 -34.06 20.12
CA ALA A 430 29.25 -32.94 19.21
C ALA A 430 28.28 -33.33 18.09
N LEU A 431 28.49 -34.48 17.44
CA LEU A 431 27.57 -35.04 16.44
C LEU A 431 26.20 -35.39 17.05
N GLY A 432 26.18 -35.95 18.27
CA GLY A 432 24.95 -36.27 18.98
C GLY A 432 24.13 -35.01 19.28
N VAL A 433 24.77 -33.95 19.77
CA VAL A 433 24.14 -32.65 19.99
C VAL A 433 23.65 -32.06 18.66
N LEU A 434 24.45 -32.13 17.59
CA LEU A 434 24.02 -31.67 16.26
C LEU A 434 22.79 -32.44 15.75
N LEU A 435 22.76 -33.76 15.92
CA LEU A 435 21.63 -34.60 15.49
C LEU A 435 20.38 -34.36 16.34
N VAL A 436 20.52 -34.17 17.65
CA VAL A 436 19.40 -33.86 18.54
C VAL A 436 18.88 -32.46 18.28
N ALA A 437 19.76 -31.46 18.17
CA ALA A 437 19.38 -30.08 17.94
C ALA A 437 18.85 -29.84 16.52
N GLY A 438 19.53 -30.38 15.50
CA GLY A 438 19.14 -30.24 14.10
C GLY A 438 18.03 -31.22 13.71
N GLY A 439 18.27 -32.52 13.84
CA GLY A 439 17.30 -33.55 13.42
C GLY A 439 16.15 -33.74 14.40
N GLY A 440 16.42 -33.71 15.71
CA GLY A 440 15.41 -33.98 16.74
C GLY A 440 14.46 -32.81 17.00
N LEU A 441 14.97 -31.59 17.16
CA LEU A 441 14.13 -30.42 17.47
C LEU A 441 13.44 -29.84 16.23
N VAL A 442 14.14 -29.77 15.09
CA VAL A 442 13.56 -29.24 13.85
C VAL A 442 12.72 -30.32 13.15
N GLY A 443 13.29 -31.52 12.95
CA GLY A 443 12.57 -32.64 12.32
C GLY A 443 11.42 -33.20 13.17
N GLY A 444 11.47 -33.02 14.49
CA GLY A 444 10.37 -33.37 15.40
C GLY A 444 9.25 -32.32 15.48
N GLY A 445 9.31 -31.24 14.69
CA GLY A 445 8.27 -30.21 14.63
C GLY A 445 8.15 -29.32 15.87
N ILE A 446 9.09 -29.41 16.83
CA ILE A 446 9.10 -28.55 18.03
C ILE A 446 9.45 -27.11 17.64
N VAL A 447 10.43 -26.95 16.75
CA VAL A 447 10.77 -25.66 16.15
C VAL A 447 9.99 -25.51 14.85
N LYS A 448 8.87 -24.79 14.91
CA LYS A 448 8.04 -24.50 13.73
C LYS A 448 8.73 -23.47 12.84
N PHE A 449 8.81 -23.75 11.55
CA PHE A 449 9.24 -22.76 10.56
C PHE A 449 8.16 -21.70 10.40
N ARG A 450 8.55 -20.43 10.41
CA ARG A 450 7.70 -19.30 10.05
C ARG A 450 8.40 -18.53 8.95
N PHE A 451 7.77 -18.46 7.79
CA PHE A 451 8.35 -17.83 6.61
C PHE A 451 8.73 -16.35 6.85
N MET A 452 7.98 -15.63 7.70
CA MET A 452 8.26 -14.25 8.08
C MET A 452 7.61 -13.94 9.45
N PRO A 453 8.26 -13.17 10.34
CA PRO A 453 7.59 -12.64 11.53
C PRO A 453 6.56 -11.58 11.13
N GLU A 454 5.43 -11.56 11.82
CA GLU A 454 4.43 -10.51 11.71
C GLU A 454 5.01 -9.22 12.31
N VAL A 455 5.10 -8.17 11.51
CA VAL A 455 5.50 -6.84 11.98
C VAL A 455 4.24 -6.08 12.33
N ASP A 456 4.15 -5.68 13.58
CA ASP A 456 3.02 -4.95 14.13
C ASP A 456 2.77 -3.64 13.35
N GLY A 457 1.53 -3.43 12.91
CA GLY A 457 1.13 -2.28 12.09
C GLY A 457 0.49 -1.17 12.90
N ASP A 458 0.61 0.08 12.45
CA ASP A 458 0.01 1.24 13.14
C ASP A 458 -1.44 1.51 12.68
N ASP A 459 -1.99 0.68 11.77
CA ASP A 459 -3.38 0.74 11.31
C ASP A 459 -3.99 -0.65 11.13
N ILE A 460 -5.28 -0.79 11.46
CA ILE A 460 -6.08 -1.99 11.19
C ILE A 460 -7.03 -1.68 10.04
N ARG A 461 -6.94 -2.45 8.97
CA ARG A 461 -7.78 -2.32 7.77
C ARG A 461 -8.81 -3.44 7.75
N VAL A 462 -10.06 -3.06 7.50
CA VAL A 462 -11.17 -3.99 7.33
C VAL A 462 -11.73 -3.78 5.92
N ALA A 463 -11.65 -4.82 5.10
CA ALA A 463 -12.28 -4.86 3.80
C ALA A 463 -13.59 -5.65 3.89
N LEU A 464 -14.70 -5.00 3.54
CA LEU A 464 -16.03 -5.57 3.54
C LEU A 464 -16.54 -5.71 2.11
N GLU A 465 -16.97 -6.92 1.76
CA GLU A 465 -17.67 -7.22 0.52
C GLU A 465 -18.98 -7.94 0.81
N LEU A 466 -20.09 -7.28 0.47
CA LEU A 466 -21.43 -7.86 0.49
C LEU A 466 -21.75 -8.50 -0.87
N ALA A 467 -22.78 -9.34 -0.89
CA ALA A 467 -23.29 -9.94 -2.12
C ALA A 467 -23.55 -8.87 -3.20
N PRO A 468 -23.09 -9.08 -4.46
CA PRO A 468 -23.27 -8.13 -5.56
C PRO A 468 -24.74 -7.77 -5.78
N GLY A 469 -25.02 -6.46 -5.87
CA GLY A 469 -26.38 -5.94 -6.03
C GLY A 469 -27.05 -5.53 -4.71
N THR A 470 -26.36 -5.70 -3.57
CA THR A 470 -26.78 -5.11 -2.30
C THR A 470 -26.86 -3.58 -2.41
N PRO A 471 -27.96 -2.94 -1.99
CA PRO A 471 -28.07 -1.49 -2.00
C PRO A 471 -27.03 -0.82 -1.09
N VAL A 472 -26.49 0.31 -1.52
CA VAL A 472 -25.46 1.07 -0.77
C VAL A 472 -25.91 1.42 0.66
N VAL A 473 -27.19 1.69 0.86
CA VAL A 473 -27.78 2.00 2.19
C VAL A 473 -27.64 0.81 3.14
N GLN A 474 -27.74 -0.42 2.64
CA GLN A 474 -27.57 -1.62 3.44
C GLN A 474 -26.08 -1.81 3.78
N THR A 475 -25.18 -1.60 2.81
CA THR A 475 -23.73 -1.61 3.02
C THR A 475 -23.31 -0.60 4.09
N ALA A 476 -23.87 0.61 4.04
CA ALA A 476 -23.62 1.67 5.02
C ALA A 476 -24.03 1.26 6.45
N LYS A 477 -25.18 0.59 6.61
CA LYS A 477 -25.63 0.09 7.92
C LYS A 477 -24.69 -0.98 8.48
N VAL A 478 -24.20 -1.89 7.63
CA VAL A 478 -23.24 -2.92 8.04
C VAL A 478 -21.90 -2.28 8.41
N GLN A 479 -21.43 -1.33 7.60
CA GLN A 479 -20.23 -0.54 7.91
C GLN A 479 -20.36 0.18 9.25
N GLU A 480 -21.48 0.86 9.50
CA GLU A 480 -21.74 1.56 10.75
C GLU A 480 -21.67 0.61 11.95
N ARG A 481 -22.27 -0.59 11.85
CA ARG A 481 -22.17 -1.62 12.89
C ARG A 481 -20.72 -2.03 13.16
N ILE A 482 -19.91 -2.23 12.11
CA ILE A 482 -18.49 -2.60 12.23
C ILE A 482 -17.69 -1.46 12.90
N VAL A 483 -17.94 -0.21 12.49
CA VAL A 483 -17.32 0.98 13.08
C VAL A 483 -17.68 1.10 14.57
N GLN A 484 -18.95 0.94 14.94
CA GLN A 484 -19.37 1.01 16.35
C GLN A 484 -18.76 -0.12 17.20
N ALA A 485 -18.65 -1.33 16.66
CA ALA A 485 -17.94 -2.43 17.33
C ALA A 485 -16.46 -2.08 17.54
N GLY A 486 -15.81 -1.48 16.54
CA GLY A 486 -14.42 -1.04 16.64
C GLY A 486 -14.22 0.05 17.70
N LEU A 487 -15.12 1.04 17.74
CA LEU A 487 -15.12 2.08 18.77
C LEU A 487 -15.35 1.52 20.17
N LYS A 488 -16.16 0.46 20.32
CA LYS A 488 -16.38 -0.22 21.60
C LYS A 488 -15.12 -0.95 22.06
N VAL A 489 -14.45 -1.67 21.15
CA VAL A 489 -13.20 -2.39 21.44
C VAL A 489 -12.06 -1.41 21.77
N ALA A 490 -11.95 -0.31 21.03
CA ALA A 490 -10.99 0.76 21.36
C ALA A 490 -11.20 1.27 22.80
N ARG A 491 -12.44 1.57 23.19
CA ARG A 491 -12.76 2.00 24.58
C ARG A 491 -12.49 0.92 25.63
N GLU A 492 -12.66 -0.36 25.30
CA GLU A 492 -12.35 -1.49 26.19
C GLU A 492 -10.86 -1.52 26.51
N PHE A 493 -10.00 -1.35 25.50
CA PHE A 493 -8.55 -1.29 25.71
C PHE A 493 -8.08 0.04 26.32
N ASP A 494 -8.70 1.17 25.96
CA ASP A 494 -8.43 2.48 26.58
C ASP A 494 -8.67 2.43 28.11
N SER A 495 -9.65 1.65 28.56
CA SER A 495 -9.92 1.49 30.00
C SER A 495 -8.84 0.73 30.80
N GLN A 496 -7.93 0.05 30.09
CA GLN A 496 -6.82 -0.70 30.67
C GLN A 496 -5.52 0.12 30.71
N LEU A 497 -5.49 1.26 30.02
CA LEU A 497 -4.36 2.17 29.93
C LEU A 497 -4.40 3.28 30.99
N SER A 498 -3.29 3.99 31.14
CA SER A 498 -3.18 5.11 32.08
C SER A 498 -4.10 6.27 31.66
N GLU A 499 -4.56 7.08 32.62
CA GLU A 499 -5.44 8.24 32.35
C GLU A 499 -4.84 9.16 31.26
N GLY A 500 -5.46 9.17 30.07
CA GLY A 500 -5.10 10.03 28.93
C GLY A 500 -4.43 9.33 27.74
N GLU A 501 -4.11 8.03 27.85
CA GLU A 501 -3.59 7.23 26.73
C GLU A 501 -4.75 6.54 25.99
N THR A 502 -4.77 6.70 24.66
CA THR A 502 -5.77 6.08 23.79
C THR A 502 -5.11 5.17 22.76
N VAL A 503 -5.64 3.97 22.58
CA VAL A 503 -5.17 2.98 21.60
C VAL A 503 -5.50 3.41 20.18
N MET A 504 -6.67 4.01 19.99
CA MET A 504 -7.16 4.47 18.69
C MET A 504 -7.00 5.99 18.56
N ARG A 505 -6.37 6.45 17.47
CA ARG A 505 -6.33 7.87 17.11
C ARG A 505 -7.64 8.27 16.44
N ASN A 506 -7.99 7.64 15.31
CA ASN A 506 -9.17 7.96 14.52
C ASN A 506 -9.65 6.77 13.70
N ILE A 507 -10.89 6.83 13.20
CA ILE A 507 -11.45 5.85 12.26
C ILE A 507 -11.90 6.53 10.97
N TYR A 508 -11.48 5.98 9.84
CA TYR A 508 -11.89 6.41 8.50
C TYR A 508 -12.59 5.26 7.79
N ALA A 509 -13.76 5.53 7.22
CA ALA A 509 -14.54 4.50 6.54
C ALA A 509 -15.10 5.03 5.22
N VAL A 510 -15.04 4.21 4.18
CA VAL A 510 -15.53 4.52 2.84
C VAL A 510 -16.51 3.44 2.41
N VAL A 511 -17.68 3.86 1.94
CA VAL A 511 -18.64 3.00 1.22
C VAL A 511 -18.45 3.23 -0.28
N GLY A 512 -18.69 2.20 -1.09
CA GLY A 512 -18.62 2.30 -2.54
C GLY A 512 -17.25 2.03 -3.13
N SER A 513 -16.23 1.89 -2.28
CA SER A 513 -14.89 1.48 -2.66
C SER A 513 -14.28 0.58 -1.61
N SER A 514 -13.72 -0.55 -2.04
CA SER A 514 -12.87 -1.39 -1.20
C SER A 514 -11.42 -1.25 -1.64
N THR A 515 -10.54 -1.09 -0.66
CA THR A 515 -9.09 -0.97 -0.87
C THR A 515 -8.46 -2.24 -0.34
N LEU A 516 -8.17 -3.21 -1.22
CA LEU A 516 -7.43 -4.41 -0.82
C LEU A 516 -5.94 -4.19 -1.06
N ASP A 517 -5.17 -4.39 0.00
CA ASP A 517 -3.72 -4.45 -0.09
C ASP A 517 -3.28 -5.89 -0.36
N ARG A 518 -3.00 -6.23 -1.62
CA ARG A 518 -2.60 -7.59 -2.04
C ARG A 518 -1.09 -7.80 -1.96
N GLY A 519 -0.44 -7.16 -0.98
CA GLY A 519 1.00 -7.25 -0.77
C GLY A 519 1.82 -6.64 -1.92
N PRO A 520 2.93 -7.25 -2.36
CA PRO A 520 3.87 -6.61 -3.30
C PRO A 520 3.32 -6.34 -4.70
N GLY A 521 2.10 -6.80 -5.02
CA GLY A 521 1.37 -6.41 -6.24
C GLY A 521 0.77 -5.00 -6.20
N GLY A 522 0.80 -4.35 -5.03
CA GLY A 522 0.25 -3.02 -4.80
C GLY A 522 -1.20 -3.05 -4.30
N THR A 523 -1.67 -1.87 -3.91
CA THR A 523 -3.03 -1.67 -3.43
C THR A 523 -4.01 -1.55 -4.60
N PHE A 524 -5.02 -2.42 -4.63
CA PHE A 524 -6.07 -2.40 -5.64
C PHE A 524 -7.34 -1.78 -5.06
N THR A 525 -7.85 -0.76 -5.74
CA THR A 525 -9.13 -0.14 -5.39
C THR A 525 -10.22 -0.65 -6.34
N SER A 526 -11.24 -1.29 -5.78
CA SER A 526 -12.44 -1.70 -6.51
C SER A 526 -13.60 -0.82 -6.08
N SER A 527 -14.45 -0.42 -7.03
CA SER A 527 -15.65 0.39 -6.74
C SER A 527 -16.93 -0.42 -6.96
N GLY A 528 -17.90 -0.22 -6.08
CA GLY A 528 -19.20 -0.91 -6.11
C GLY A 528 -20.00 -0.65 -4.83
N GLY A 529 -21.32 -0.48 -4.95
CA GLY A 529 -22.20 -0.19 -3.81
C GLY A 529 -22.24 -1.29 -2.74
N ASN A 530 -21.76 -2.51 -3.05
CA ASN A 530 -21.64 -3.64 -2.13
C ASN A 530 -20.28 -3.69 -1.40
N LEU A 531 -19.38 -2.75 -1.68
CA LEU A 531 -18.02 -2.71 -1.15
C LEU A 531 -17.87 -1.61 -0.10
N SER A 532 -17.07 -1.88 0.93
CA SER A 532 -16.66 -0.87 1.92
C SER A 532 -15.27 -1.16 2.46
N SER A 533 -14.53 -0.10 2.76
CA SER A 533 -13.21 -0.15 3.39
C SER A 533 -13.26 0.67 4.67
N ILE A 534 -12.81 0.08 5.77
CA ILE A 534 -12.71 0.76 7.07
C ILE A 534 -11.25 0.67 7.51
N VAL A 535 -10.72 1.77 8.04
CA VAL A 535 -9.35 1.84 8.54
C VAL A 535 -9.39 2.49 9.92
N MET A 536 -8.94 1.74 10.92
CA MET A 536 -8.74 2.22 12.27
C MET A 536 -7.26 2.56 12.44
N TYR A 537 -6.96 3.83 12.69
CA TYR A 537 -5.59 4.28 12.93
C TYR A 537 -5.30 4.17 14.41
N LEU A 538 -4.24 3.42 14.73
CA LEU A 538 -3.80 3.17 16.09
C LEU A 538 -2.73 4.17 16.49
N THR A 539 -2.50 4.28 17.79
CA THR A 539 -1.29 4.89 18.33
C THR A 539 -0.07 4.05 17.90
N PRO A 540 1.09 4.67 17.58
CA PRO A 540 2.25 3.96 17.08
C PRO A 540 2.66 2.78 17.96
N SER A 541 3.07 1.69 17.33
CA SER A 541 3.54 0.44 17.98
C SER A 541 4.62 0.61 19.05
N GLU A 542 5.35 1.73 19.07
CA GLU A 542 6.39 2.01 20.07
C GLU A 542 5.84 2.58 21.38
N ASP A 543 4.66 3.19 21.33
CA ASP A 543 3.99 3.83 22.47
C ASP A 543 2.87 2.95 23.05
N ARG A 544 2.61 1.78 22.45
CA ARG A 544 1.59 0.82 22.90
C ARG A 544 2.21 -0.53 23.28
N ASP A 545 1.78 -1.06 24.42
CA ASP A 545 2.18 -2.39 24.89
C ASP A 545 1.34 -3.54 24.28
N ILE A 546 0.23 -3.20 23.61
CA ILE A 546 -0.74 -4.14 23.05
C ILE A 546 -0.51 -4.23 21.55
N VAL A 547 -0.52 -5.45 20.97
CA VAL A 547 -0.27 -5.71 19.54
C VAL A 547 -1.53 -5.47 18.69
N ALA A 548 -1.40 -4.97 17.46
CA ALA A 548 -2.56 -4.65 16.61
C ALA A 548 -3.34 -5.90 16.19
N SER A 549 -2.68 -7.06 16.10
CA SER A 549 -3.33 -8.35 15.84
C SER A 549 -4.28 -8.77 16.97
N GLU A 550 -3.97 -8.42 18.22
CA GLU A 550 -4.84 -8.69 19.37
C GLU A 550 -6.10 -7.81 19.32
N ILE A 551 -5.94 -6.52 19.03
CA ILE A 551 -7.06 -5.58 18.84
C ILE A 551 -7.94 -6.02 17.67
N SER A 552 -7.32 -6.43 16.56
CA SER A 552 -8.00 -6.92 15.36
C SER A 552 -8.83 -8.18 15.65
N GLU A 553 -8.26 -9.14 16.38
CA GLU A 553 -8.96 -10.37 16.75
C GLU A 553 -10.11 -10.09 17.72
N ARG A 554 -9.91 -9.18 18.68
CA ARG A 554 -10.98 -8.74 19.59
C ARG A 554 -12.11 -8.02 18.84
N TRP A 555 -11.76 -7.17 17.88
CA TRP A 555 -12.71 -6.48 17.01
C TRP A 555 -13.55 -7.47 16.19
N ARG A 556 -12.92 -8.52 15.66
CA ARG A 556 -13.60 -9.63 14.97
C ARG A 556 -14.59 -10.35 15.87
N GLN A 557 -14.19 -10.70 17.10
CA GLN A 557 -15.06 -11.38 18.06
C GLN A 557 -16.28 -10.55 18.47
N GLU A 558 -16.12 -9.22 18.64
CA GLU A 558 -17.22 -8.33 19.00
C GLU A 558 -18.25 -8.17 17.87
N ILE A 559 -17.82 -8.19 16.61
CA ILE A 559 -18.74 -8.10 15.46
C ILE A 559 -19.57 -9.38 15.31
N GLY A 560 -18.90 -10.54 15.45
CA GLY A 560 -19.47 -11.86 15.18
C GLY A 560 -19.78 -12.08 13.70
N GLU A 561 -20.53 -13.15 13.38
CA GLU A 561 -20.99 -13.40 12.01
C GLU A 561 -22.08 -12.39 11.62
N ILE A 562 -21.88 -11.71 10.48
CA ILE A 562 -22.88 -10.82 9.89
C ILE A 562 -23.51 -11.55 8.69
N PRO A 563 -24.83 -11.80 8.70
CA PRO A 563 -25.51 -12.41 7.56
C PRO A 563 -25.39 -11.55 6.29
N GLY A 564 -25.07 -12.18 5.16
CA GLY A 564 -25.01 -11.53 3.84
C GLY A 564 -23.66 -10.88 3.48
N VAL A 565 -22.63 -11.10 4.31
CA VAL A 565 -21.24 -10.76 3.98
C VAL A 565 -20.60 -11.93 3.25
N GLU A 566 -19.99 -11.65 2.09
CA GLU A 566 -19.22 -12.64 1.32
C GLU A 566 -17.78 -12.69 1.83
N THR A 567 -17.15 -11.52 1.96
CA THR A 567 -15.77 -11.40 2.43
C THR A 567 -15.67 -10.32 3.50
N LEU A 568 -15.07 -10.68 4.64
CA LEU A 568 -14.69 -9.76 5.70
C LEU A 568 -13.24 -10.02 6.11
N THR A 569 -12.32 -9.22 5.59
CA THR A 569 -10.88 -9.40 5.85
C THR A 569 -10.39 -8.33 6.81
N PHE A 570 -9.68 -8.77 7.86
CA PHE A 570 -8.95 -7.88 8.77
C PHE A 570 -7.45 -7.98 8.51
N THR A 571 -6.80 -6.84 8.34
CA THR A 571 -5.35 -6.76 8.15
C THR A 571 -4.77 -5.77 9.15
N SER A 572 -3.86 -6.23 10.01
CA SER A 572 -3.20 -5.43 11.05
C SER A 572 -1.66 -5.41 10.93
N ASN A 573 -1.10 -6.16 9.98
CA ASN A 573 0.34 -6.27 9.79
C ASN A 573 0.87 -5.16 8.87
N LEU A 574 2.06 -4.63 9.19
CA LEU A 574 2.72 -3.60 8.38
C LEU A 574 3.10 -4.10 6.96
N MET A 575 3.43 -5.39 6.86
CA MET A 575 3.80 -6.04 5.60
C MET A 575 2.91 -7.26 5.38
N HIS A 576 2.17 -7.27 4.29
CA HIS A 576 1.31 -8.39 3.90
C HIS A 576 1.81 -9.04 2.62
N PHE A 577 1.80 -10.37 2.54
CA PHE A 577 2.26 -11.12 1.36
C PHE A 577 1.11 -11.85 0.65
N GLY A 578 -0.14 -11.44 0.90
CA GLY A 578 -1.35 -12.12 0.45
C GLY A 578 -1.85 -13.14 1.48
N ALA A 579 -2.82 -13.97 1.11
CA ALA A 579 -3.32 -15.06 1.95
C ALA A 579 -2.22 -16.11 2.21
N ASN A 580 -2.24 -16.75 3.39
CA ASN A 580 -1.27 -17.80 3.75
C ASN A 580 -1.38 -19.01 2.80
N ILE A 581 -2.61 -19.34 2.40
CA ILE A 581 -2.95 -20.38 1.44
C ILE A 581 -3.65 -19.71 0.27
N ASN A 582 -3.15 -19.89 -0.96
CA ASN A 582 -3.81 -19.44 -2.18
C ASN A 582 -3.68 -20.53 -3.25
N ILE A 583 -4.77 -21.22 -3.51
CA ILE A 583 -4.82 -22.31 -4.49
C ILE A 583 -5.68 -21.86 -5.67
N GLN A 584 -5.10 -21.85 -6.86
CA GLN A 584 -5.80 -21.49 -8.09
C GLN A 584 -6.24 -22.75 -8.83
N LEU A 585 -7.55 -22.89 -9.01
CA LEU A 585 -8.16 -23.94 -9.82
C LEU A 585 -8.44 -23.39 -11.21
N ALA A 586 -8.08 -24.14 -12.26
CA ALA A 586 -8.24 -23.73 -13.65
C ALA A 586 -8.96 -24.80 -14.47
N HIS A 587 -10.04 -24.43 -15.16
CA HIS A 587 -10.88 -25.32 -15.95
C HIS A 587 -11.70 -24.50 -16.95
N GLU A 588 -12.15 -25.12 -18.05
CA GLU A 588 -12.98 -24.44 -19.06
C GLU A 588 -14.45 -24.37 -18.63
N ASP A 589 -14.96 -25.48 -18.10
CA ASP A 589 -16.30 -25.58 -17.51
C ASP A 589 -16.31 -24.94 -16.13
N PHE A 590 -17.27 -24.04 -15.92
CA PHE A 590 -17.40 -23.24 -14.73
C PHE A 590 -18.07 -24.01 -13.59
N ASP A 591 -19.08 -24.85 -13.89
CA ASP A 591 -19.85 -25.56 -12.87
C ASP A 591 -18.97 -26.61 -12.16
N VAL A 592 -18.06 -27.24 -12.93
CA VAL A 592 -17.05 -28.15 -12.39
C VAL A 592 -16.08 -27.41 -11.47
N LEU A 593 -15.71 -26.19 -11.84
CA LEU A 593 -14.72 -25.41 -11.13
C LEU A 593 -15.29 -24.83 -9.81
N ASP A 594 -16.56 -24.43 -9.82
CA ASP A 594 -17.31 -24.03 -8.62
C ASP A 594 -17.44 -25.20 -7.61
N GLN A 595 -17.87 -26.38 -8.07
CA GLN A 595 -17.94 -27.58 -7.22
C GLN A 595 -16.57 -27.98 -6.65
N ALA A 596 -15.50 -27.84 -7.45
CA ALA A 596 -14.15 -28.10 -6.99
C ALA A 596 -13.68 -27.08 -5.95
N ALA A 597 -14.01 -25.80 -6.14
CA ALA A 597 -13.70 -24.73 -5.18
C ALA A 597 -14.42 -24.94 -3.84
N GLU A 598 -15.72 -25.24 -3.86
CA GLU A 598 -16.50 -25.53 -2.64
C GLU A 598 -15.96 -26.74 -1.87
N ARG A 599 -15.60 -27.80 -2.59
CA ARG A 599 -14.97 -28.97 -1.98
C ARG A 599 -13.61 -28.62 -1.35
N LEU A 600 -12.82 -27.80 -2.03
CA LEU A 600 -11.52 -27.34 -1.53
C LEU A 600 -11.71 -26.48 -0.27
N LYS A 601 -12.65 -25.52 -0.28
CA LYS A 601 -12.98 -24.69 0.89
C LYS A 601 -13.35 -25.54 2.11
N THR A 602 -14.24 -26.51 1.91
CA THR A 602 -14.69 -27.42 2.98
C THR A 602 -13.53 -28.25 3.53
N THR A 603 -12.58 -28.64 2.67
CA THR A 603 -11.39 -29.42 3.07
C THR A 603 -10.43 -28.55 3.88
N ILE A 604 -10.13 -27.34 3.41
CA ILE A 604 -9.27 -26.39 4.13
C ILE A 604 -9.89 -26.05 5.50
N ALA A 605 -11.21 -25.84 5.56
CA ALA A 605 -11.93 -25.50 6.80
C ALA A 605 -11.91 -26.60 7.86
N ALA A 606 -11.59 -27.84 7.49
CA ALA A 606 -11.47 -28.94 8.44
C ALA A 606 -10.16 -28.89 9.24
N TYR A 607 -9.13 -28.17 8.76
CA TYR A 607 -7.86 -28.07 9.45
C TYR A 607 -7.93 -27.08 10.63
N PRO A 608 -7.36 -27.43 11.79
CA PRO A 608 -7.36 -26.54 12.94
C PRO A 608 -6.49 -25.29 12.65
N GLY A 609 -7.02 -24.11 12.95
CA GLY A 609 -6.30 -22.85 12.78
C GLY A 609 -6.42 -22.20 11.39
N THR A 610 -7.21 -22.76 10.47
CA THR A 610 -7.58 -22.06 9.22
C THR A 610 -8.78 -21.14 9.45
N ASN A 611 -8.66 -19.88 9.02
CA ASN A 611 -9.67 -18.84 9.13
C ASN A 611 -9.86 -18.14 7.77
N ASP A 612 -10.95 -17.39 7.64
CA ASP A 612 -11.23 -16.50 6.49
C ASP A 612 -11.04 -17.20 5.13
N ILE A 613 -11.60 -18.40 5.00
CA ILE A 613 -11.54 -19.16 3.76
C ILE A 613 -12.57 -18.56 2.81
N THR A 614 -12.08 -17.92 1.76
CA THR A 614 -12.89 -17.25 0.76
C THR A 614 -12.48 -17.71 -0.63
N ASP A 615 -13.37 -17.54 -1.58
CA ASP A 615 -13.01 -17.64 -2.99
C ASP A 615 -13.29 -16.31 -3.68
N ASN A 616 -12.71 -16.15 -4.87
CA ASN A 616 -12.97 -14.99 -5.72
C ASN A 616 -14.15 -15.22 -6.69
N TYR A 617 -14.99 -16.22 -6.43
CA TYR A 617 -16.19 -16.49 -7.19
C TYR A 617 -17.41 -15.90 -6.51
N THR A 618 -17.94 -14.85 -7.11
CA THR A 618 -19.19 -14.25 -6.65
C THR A 618 -20.21 -14.30 -7.75
N ILE A 619 -21.39 -14.84 -7.42
CA ILE A 619 -22.57 -14.79 -8.28
C ILE A 619 -22.82 -13.31 -8.61
N GLY A 620 -22.88 -12.99 -9.89
CA GLY A 620 -23.06 -11.62 -10.33
C GLY A 620 -24.43 -11.07 -10.02
N LYS A 621 -24.58 -9.78 -10.30
CA LYS A 621 -25.85 -9.09 -10.17
C LYS A 621 -26.90 -9.76 -11.06
N ARG A 622 -28.16 -9.64 -10.64
CA ARG A 622 -29.32 -9.95 -11.47
C ARG A 622 -29.24 -9.11 -12.75
N GLU A 623 -29.31 -9.76 -13.90
CA GLU A 623 -29.27 -9.14 -15.22
C GLU A 623 -30.57 -9.42 -15.98
N LEU A 624 -30.96 -8.48 -16.82
CA LEU A 624 -32.12 -8.61 -17.70
C LEU A 624 -31.62 -8.69 -19.14
N LYS A 625 -31.78 -9.87 -19.74
CA LYS A 625 -31.45 -10.11 -21.14
C LYS A 625 -32.63 -9.74 -22.02
N ILE A 626 -32.41 -8.74 -22.87
CA ILE A 626 -33.44 -8.17 -23.73
C ILE A 626 -33.19 -8.67 -25.16
N HIS A 627 -34.13 -9.46 -25.68
CA HIS A 627 -34.08 -10.02 -27.02
C HIS A 627 -35.17 -9.40 -27.91
N LEU A 628 -34.77 -8.83 -29.05
CA LEU A 628 -35.71 -8.20 -29.98
C LEU A 628 -36.66 -9.25 -30.58
N LYS A 629 -37.97 -8.96 -30.55
CA LYS A 629 -39.00 -9.84 -31.10
C LYS A 629 -39.09 -9.71 -32.63
N PRO A 630 -39.48 -10.78 -33.36
CA PRO A 630 -39.65 -10.73 -34.81
C PRO A 630 -40.61 -9.63 -35.29
N GLU A 631 -41.68 -9.36 -34.55
CA GLU A 631 -42.67 -8.33 -34.86
C GLU A 631 -42.05 -6.93 -34.82
N ALA A 632 -41.15 -6.66 -33.88
CA ALA A 632 -40.46 -5.37 -33.77
C ALA A 632 -39.49 -5.13 -34.93
N ARG A 633 -38.87 -6.20 -35.47
CA ARG A 633 -38.03 -6.12 -36.68
C ARG A 633 -38.84 -5.67 -37.90
N THR A 634 -40.11 -6.09 -38.02
CA THR A 634 -40.98 -5.65 -39.12
C THR A 634 -41.32 -4.15 -39.06
N LEU A 635 -41.20 -3.54 -37.87
CA LEU A 635 -41.38 -2.10 -37.65
C LEU A 635 -40.08 -1.30 -37.85
N GLY A 636 -39.01 -1.95 -38.34
CA GLY A 636 -37.73 -1.31 -38.63
C GLY A 636 -36.85 -1.04 -37.41
N ILE A 637 -37.15 -1.65 -36.26
CA ILE A 637 -36.29 -1.58 -35.07
C ILE A 637 -35.17 -2.61 -35.23
N THR A 638 -33.93 -2.17 -35.07
CA THR A 638 -32.75 -3.03 -35.05
C THR A 638 -32.30 -3.28 -33.62
N GLU A 639 -31.52 -4.34 -33.41
CA GLU A 639 -30.92 -4.65 -32.10
C GLU A 639 -30.02 -3.51 -31.60
N GLN A 640 -29.30 -2.85 -32.51
CA GLN A 640 -28.46 -1.69 -32.20
C GLN A 640 -29.31 -0.50 -31.75
N GLU A 641 -30.42 -0.21 -32.42
CA GLU A 641 -31.32 0.89 -32.06
C GLU A 641 -31.99 0.64 -30.71
N LEU A 642 -32.46 -0.59 -30.47
CA LEU A 642 -33.02 -1.01 -29.18
C LEU A 642 -31.99 -0.82 -28.06
N GLY A 643 -30.76 -1.31 -28.26
CA GLY A 643 -29.67 -1.17 -27.31
C GLY A 643 -29.31 0.29 -27.02
N ARG A 644 -29.26 1.14 -28.05
CA ARG A 644 -28.97 2.58 -27.91
C ARG A 644 -30.06 3.30 -27.12
N GLN A 645 -31.33 3.06 -27.42
CA GLN A 645 -32.45 3.67 -26.69
C GLN A 645 -32.49 3.22 -25.22
N LEU A 646 -32.25 1.93 -24.95
CA LEU A 646 -32.15 1.41 -23.57
C LEU A 646 -30.97 2.03 -22.81
N ARG A 647 -29.80 2.12 -23.45
CA ARG A 647 -28.62 2.74 -22.86
C ARG A 647 -28.87 4.23 -22.57
N ALA A 648 -29.40 4.98 -23.53
CA ALA A 648 -29.73 6.39 -23.37
C ALA A 648 -30.73 6.60 -22.24
N ALA A 649 -31.73 5.72 -22.11
CA ALA A 649 -32.73 5.75 -21.07
C ALA A 649 -32.13 5.60 -19.66
N PHE A 650 -31.36 4.53 -19.41
CA PHE A 650 -30.92 4.16 -18.06
C PHE A 650 -29.50 4.64 -17.69
N TYR A 651 -28.54 4.44 -18.59
CA TYR A 651 -27.14 4.83 -18.38
C TYR A 651 -26.89 6.30 -18.77
N GLY A 652 -27.63 6.78 -19.77
CA GLY A 652 -27.50 8.10 -20.36
C GLY A 652 -26.71 8.12 -21.67
N SER A 653 -27.14 8.99 -22.56
CA SER A 653 -26.43 9.32 -23.80
C SER A 653 -25.39 10.39 -23.50
N GLU A 654 -24.12 10.08 -23.73
CA GLU A 654 -23.02 11.02 -23.48
C GLU A 654 -22.98 12.10 -24.58
N ALA A 655 -23.24 13.34 -24.20
CA ALA A 655 -23.25 14.46 -25.14
C ALA A 655 -21.82 14.92 -25.45
N LEU A 656 -21.03 15.20 -24.43
CA LEU A 656 -19.64 15.63 -24.53
C LEU A 656 -18.89 15.44 -23.20
N ARG A 657 -17.56 15.52 -23.24
CA ARG A 657 -16.69 15.65 -22.07
C ARG A 657 -16.04 17.03 -22.06
N LEU A 658 -16.02 17.67 -20.91
CA LEU A 658 -15.34 18.96 -20.75
C LEU A 658 -14.35 18.94 -19.60
N GLN A 659 -13.32 19.78 -19.73
CA GLN A 659 -12.38 20.01 -18.66
C GLN A 659 -12.85 21.23 -17.86
N ARG A 660 -13.23 21.05 -16.59
CA ARG A 660 -13.56 22.11 -15.63
C ARG A 660 -12.45 22.19 -14.58
N GLY A 661 -11.54 23.14 -14.76
CA GLY A 661 -10.31 23.22 -13.96
C GLY A 661 -9.45 21.97 -14.20
N ARG A 662 -9.21 21.19 -13.14
CA ARG A 662 -8.47 19.91 -13.21
C ARG A 662 -9.37 18.69 -13.38
N ASN A 663 -10.68 18.86 -13.26
CA ASN A 663 -11.64 17.77 -13.33
C ASN A 663 -12.21 17.62 -14.75
N GLU A 664 -12.26 16.39 -15.23
CA GLU A 664 -13.08 16.04 -16.39
C GLU A 664 -14.53 15.89 -15.92
N VAL A 665 -15.45 16.59 -16.60
CA VAL A 665 -16.89 16.56 -16.33
C VAL A 665 -17.56 15.94 -17.54
N LYS A 666 -18.29 14.84 -17.30
CA LYS A 666 -19.10 14.18 -18.31
C LYS A 666 -20.49 14.83 -18.35
N ILE A 667 -21.01 15.10 -19.55
CA ILE A 667 -22.38 15.61 -19.74
C ILE A 667 -23.23 14.46 -20.26
N LYS A 668 -24.21 14.01 -19.46
CA LYS A 668 -25.08 12.89 -19.81
C LYS A 668 -26.53 13.36 -19.95
N VAL A 669 -27.21 12.88 -20.99
CA VAL A 669 -28.64 13.10 -21.23
C VAL A 669 -29.38 11.80 -20.95
N ARG A 670 -30.32 11.81 -19.99
CA ARG A 670 -31.02 10.60 -19.53
C ARG A 670 -32.40 10.90 -18.95
N TYR A 671 -33.14 9.86 -18.56
CA TYR A 671 -34.38 10.06 -17.79
C TYR A 671 -34.09 10.55 -16.36
N PRO A 672 -35.04 11.24 -15.71
CA PRO A 672 -34.96 11.54 -14.29
C PRO A 672 -34.72 10.29 -13.45
N GLU A 673 -33.99 10.44 -12.35
CA GLU A 673 -33.68 9.34 -11.42
C GLU A 673 -34.94 8.56 -10.99
N GLU A 674 -36.06 9.23 -10.74
CA GLU A 674 -37.33 8.60 -10.31
C GLU A 674 -37.89 7.61 -11.35
N SER A 675 -37.67 7.89 -12.64
CA SER A 675 -38.13 7.07 -13.77
C SER A 675 -37.10 6.02 -14.19
N ARG A 676 -36.09 5.74 -13.34
CA ARG A 676 -35.06 4.72 -13.59
C ARG A 676 -34.83 3.78 -12.40
N LYS A 677 -35.47 4.05 -11.24
CA LYS A 677 -35.25 3.31 -10.00
C LYS A 677 -35.97 1.97 -9.96
N ARG A 678 -37.07 1.81 -10.70
CA ARG A 678 -37.97 0.66 -10.57
C ARG A 678 -37.96 -0.17 -11.85
N LEU A 679 -38.11 -1.47 -11.68
CA LEU A 679 -38.28 -2.39 -12.82
C LEU A 679 -39.50 -2.01 -13.69
N TRP A 680 -40.55 -1.48 -13.06
CA TRP A 680 -41.74 -0.97 -13.75
C TRP A 680 -41.40 0.14 -14.76
N ASP A 681 -40.37 0.95 -14.52
CA ASP A 681 -39.96 2.01 -15.44
C ASP A 681 -39.43 1.42 -16.76
N LEU A 682 -38.70 0.31 -16.67
CA LEU A 682 -38.22 -0.45 -17.83
C LEU A 682 -39.39 -1.07 -18.61
N GLU A 683 -40.39 -1.62 -17.92
CA GLU A 683 -41.54 -2.26 -18.57
C GLU A 683 -42.42 -1.26 -19.32
N ASN A 684 -42.52 -0.02 -18.83
CA ASN A 684 -43.27 1.06 -19.47
C ASN A 684 -42.45 1.86 -20.48
N LEU A 685 -41.16 1.55 -20.64
CA LEU A 685 -40.33 2.16 -21.65
C LEU A 685 -40.96 1.97 -23.02
N ARG A 686 -40.96 3.04 -23.82
CA ARG A 686 -41.44 3.01 -25.20
C ARG A 686 -40.26 3.13 -26.13
N ILE A 687 -40.19 2.21 -27.08
CA ILE A 687 -39.18 2.20 -28.14
C ILE A 687 -39.76 2.91 -29.35
N ARG A 688 -39.03 3.92 -29.84
CA ARG A 688 -39.41 4.69 -31.01
C ARG A 688 -38.94 3.99 -32.29
N THR A 689 -39.82 3.97 -33.28
CA THR A 689 -39.55 3.46 -34.63
C THR A 689 -39.04 4.58 -35.54
N LEU A 690 -38.34 4.23 -36.61
CA LEU A 690 -37.85 5.19 -37.61
C LEU A 690 -38.99 5.96 -38.31
N ALA A 691 -40.19 5.36 -38.39
CA ALA A 691 -41.37 5.99 -38.94
C ALA A 691 -42.08 6.98 -37.97
N GLY A 692 -41.50 7.21 -36.78
CA GLY A 692 -42.05 8.10 -35.77
C GLY A 692 -43.15 7.49 -34.88
N GLY A 693 -43.47 6.21 -35.06
CA GLY A 693 -44.36 5.46 -34.16
C GLY A 693 -43.66 5.01 -32.87
N GLU A 694 -44.43 4.74 -31.82
CA GLU A 694 -43.94 4.26 -30.52
C GLU A 694 -44.52 2.87 -30.24
N ILE A 695 -43.70 1.95 -29.75
CA ILE A 695 -44.17 0.66 -29.24
C ILE A 695 -43.66 0.44 -27.80
N PRO A 696 -44.47 -0.13 -26.90
CA PRO A 696 -44.00 -0.52 -25.57
C PRO A 696 -42.89 -1.57 -25.64
N LEU A 697 -41.92 -1.52 -24.72
CA LEU A 697 -40.77 -2.43 -24.68
C LEU A 697 -41.21 -3.90 -24.60
N ASN A 698 -42.27 -4.20 -23.85
CA ASN A 698 -42.81 -5.56 -23.75
C ASN A 698 -43.33 -6.15 -25.08
N ARG A 699 -43.69 -5.30 -26.06
CA ARG A 699 -44.05 -5.69 -27.43
C ARG A 699 -42.83 -5.67 -28.34
N ALA A 700 -41.88 -4.79 -28.09
CA ALA A 700 -40.64 -4.69 -28.86
C ALA A 700 -39.68 -5.87 -28.61
N ALA A 701 -39.58 -6.31 -27.36
CA ALA A 701 -38.59 -7.27 -26.91
C ALA A 701 -39.15 -8.28 -25.91
N GLU A 702 -38.50 -9.42 -25.82
CA GLU A 702 -38.64 -10.40 -24.76
C GLU A 702 -37.58 -10.13 -23.70
N ILE A 703 -38.01 -10.03 -22.45
CA ILE A 703 -37.13 -9.78 -21.31
C ILE A 703 -37.03 -11.09 -20.54
N SER A 704 -35.82 -11.64 -20.47
CA SER A 704 -35.51 -12.83 -19.68
C SER A 704 -34.59 -12.46 -18.53
N GLU A 705 -34.87 -12.98 -17.35
CA GLU A 705 -34.04 -12.77 -16.18
C GLU A 705 -32.95 -13.83 -16.13
N SER A 706 -31.71 -13.40 -15.93
CA SER A 706 -30.60 -14.29 -15.60
C SER A 706 -29.72 -13.66 -14.54
N ARG A 707 -28.72 -14.43 -14.07
CA ARG A 707 -27.64 -13.89 -13.24
C ARG A 707 -26.36 -14.01 -14.04
N GLY A 708 -25.67 -12.87 -14.18
CA GLY A 708 -24.36 -12.83 -14.80
C GLY A 708 -23.28 -13.27 -13.81
N PHE A 709 -22.03 -13.23 -14.27
CA PHE A 709 -20.86 -13.33 -13.39
C PHE A 709 -20.48 -11.93 -12.91
N SER A 710 -20.12 -11.76 -11.63
CA SER A 710 -19.67 -10.45 -11.12
C SER A 710 -18.32 -10.08 -11.74
N THR A 711 -17.40 -11.04 -11.75
CA THR A 711 -16.06 -10.92 -12.31
C THR A 711 -15.64 -12.28 -12.87
N ILE A 712 -14.89 -12.26 -13.98
CA ILE A 712 -14.30 -13.48 -14.56
C ILE A 712 -12.79 -13.31 -14.54
N ASN A 713 -12.14 -13.98 -13.59
CA ASN A 713 -10.69 -14.01 -13.50
C ASN A 713 -10.12 -14.99 -14.53
N ARG A 714 -9.07 -14.55 -15.24
CA ARG A 714 -8.37 -15.39 -16.21
C ARG A 714 -6.87 -15.31 -16.02
N THR A 715 -6.24 -16.47 -15.92
CA THR A 715 -4.78 -16.62 -15.95
C THR A 715 -4.43 -17.45 -17.18
N ASP A 716 -3.49 -16.97 -18.00
CA ASP A 716 -3.11 -17.63 -19.27
C ASP A 716 -4.31 -17.98 -20.18
N ARG A 717 -5.30 -17.06 -20.23
CA ARG A 717 -6.57 -17.19 -20.98
C ARG A 717 -7.53 -18.26 -20.47
N LYS A 718 -7.18 -19.02 -19.42
CA LYS A 718 -8.07 -19.98 -18.77
C LYS A 718 -8.85 -19.29 -17.65
N ARG A 719 -10.10 -19.71 -17.43
CA ARG A 719 -10.88 -19.25 -16.29
C ARG A 719 -10.30 -19.86 -15.02
N VAL A 720 -10.20 -19.05 -13.97
CA VAL A 720 -9.66 -19.48 -12.67
C VAL A 720 -10.55 -19.04 -11.53
N ILE A 721 -10.67 -19.89 -10.51
CA ILE A 721 -11.13 -19.51 -9.17
C ILE A 721 -9.95 -19.71 -8.22
N SER A 722 -9.66 -18.67 -7.45
CA SER A 722 -8.66 -18.72 -6.39
C SER A 722 -9.39 -18.94 -5.07
N VAL A 723 -9.01 -19.99 -4.35
CA VAL A 723 -9.43 -20.20 -2.97
C VAL A 723 -8.31 -19.71 -2.07
N GLU A 724 -8.63 -18.73 -1.24
CA GLU A 724 -7.71 -18.06 -0.33
C GLU A 724 -8.09 -18.39 1.11
N GLY A 725 -7.09 -18.65 1.97
CA GLY A 725 -7.30 -18.94 3.38
C GLY A 725 -6.17 -18.38 4.24
N TYR A 726 -6.54 -17.94 5.44
CA TYR A 726 -5.61 -17.44 6.44
C TYR A 726 -5.34 -18.53 7.47
N VAL A 727 -4.10 -18.59 7.96
CA VAL A 727 -3.69 -19.60 8.95
C VAL A 727 -3.19 -18.89 10.20
N ASN A 728 -3.78 -19.23 11.34
CA ASN A 728 -3.25 -18.80 12.64
C ASN A 728 -1.94 -19.53 12.92
N SER A 729 -0.83 -18.81 12.72
CA SER A 729 0.55 -19.26 12.90
C SER A 729 0.89 -19.74 14.32
N GLN A 730 0.02 -19.51 15.32
CA GLN A 730 0.18 -20.07 16.67
C GLN A 730 -0.33 -21.51 16.75
N VAL A 731 -1.36 -21.86 15.98
CA VAL A 731 -2.05 -23.15 16.03
C VAL A 731 -1.49 -24.10 14.97
N ALA A 732 -1.39 -23.66 13.72
CA ALA A 732 -1.02 -24.51 12.58
C ALA A 732 0.01 -23.83 11.64
N ASN A 733 0.55 -24.63 10.72
CA ASN A 733 1.52 -24.21 9.72
C ASN A 733 0.91 -24.35 8.32
N ALA A 734 1.03 -23.31 7.50
CA ALA A 734 0.45 -23.29 6.15
C ALA A 734 1.11 -24.31 5.20
N GLU A 735 2.42 -24.56 5.33
CA GLU A 735 3.12 -25.54 4.49
C GLU A 735 2.63 -26.98 4.75
N GLU A 736 2.43 -27.34 6.02
CA GLU A 736 1.91 -28.66 6.40
C GLU A 736 0.50 -28.89 5.85
N ILE A 737 -0.36 -27.85 5.90
CA ILE A 737 -1.73 -27.90 5.36
C ILE A 737 -1.73 -28.00 3.82
N LEU A 738 -0.72 -27.44 3.15
CA LEU A 738 -0.61 -27.48 1.68
C LEU A 738 -0.06 -28.82 1.16
N GLU A 739 0.76 -29.52 1.96
CA GLU A 739 1.29 -30.84 1.60
C GLU A 739 0.27 -31.97 1.76
N GLU A 740 -0.65 -31.88 2.73
CA GLU A 740 -1.76 -32.82 2.95
C GLU A 740 -2.93 -32.62 1.97
#